data_AF-A0A7X8BML6-F1
#
_entry.id   AF-A0A7X8BML6-F1
#
_cell.length_a   1.000
_cell.length_b   1.000
_cell.length_c   1.000
_cell.angle_alpha   90.00
_cell.angle_beta   90.00
_cell.angle_gamma   90.00
#
_symmetry.space_group_name_H-M   'P 1'
#
loop_
_entity.id
_entity.type
_entity.pdbx_description
1 polymer ?
#
loop_
_entity_poly.entity_id
_entity_poly.type
_entity_poly.pdbx_seq_one_letter_code
_entity_poly.pdbx_strand_id
1 'polypeptide(L)'
;MKSIISIALFVSLGIAAEPYWVYFKDKIQNTAPGIMRVLPETGMRRTASALGFQYAEEDLPLNPLYIRLLEISGARIRTRSRWLNAVSVETDSLLLPGLRNMSFVRSLEPVACTQLNISQPDDTKIQKKESIDSAFFGPTYHQLALLNIPAVHNLGIFGNGVKIGFLDTGLHKKHPVFNTLKLGAEHDFITGDDIVVWSESEGSYESFIHNYEIVQQPEIHGQWLLFISDSTPENSQSARVLFASRRTSSGWSDPIPLTPAVLSDRQGVVRSYAASGDSSLVLLWEAGSAGSDYGLTARDLRWAVLNYEGQAFGKSLLDTDSRNPFILTRNDTTFLFYVKNDGNVYFNKAVRTGTSLAWQLSLQVISPGGILDQPKASLSGDTIIVSALDLTQGRLFLARSLNAGASFTAISSPASGRVVAFDMVNNNLLCAEISSGEYNLVSYETDGAGTSWTSYKHPVPFAVIDNVDLIDDEGALKAVFESAGQVFMTKRNSQANWDAPSPLSPDGFSNLPSAFSNSGNLEIVWLERGDGDTDYDPLEDGIDVNNYTHPAHGSRTAALAVGYQGSRYIGASPAAELYVAKTEKHVNKYGLTYEIQSEEDIWIEGLEWLEREGVDIVNSSLAYGEWYEYSERNGLTSPASRAATMAAERGVLVVNAAGNVKSASPYIIPPADAKGILTVGGVDTLGSWWPQTPSSMGSAVGPTSDGRLKPELVAPASGVYVINIDDSLSLYFYNSGTSYAAPLISGTAALMLEAHPEYRGNPDTIISLLERSATMYASPNDTLGYGIPDAYRAIEPLPDTADTFSRNEFLAPYPNPFYAAASARVYFPFRLNKASTFVKIRIYTLNGELVIEKELEPLEPNDFKEIGVGVYTTQTELDNMGAFWDGLTPKGMPAASGLYLAVLHTSTDAHTAKFVLLR
;
A
#
# COMPACT_ATOMS: atom_id res chain seq x y z
N MET A 1 -8.95 43.60 -49.50
CA MET A 1 -7.98 42.50 -49.70
C MET A 1 -6.83 42.64 -48.71
N LYS A 2 -6.95 42.03 -47.53
CA LYS A 2 -5.86 41.54 -46.67
C LYS A 2 -6.49 40.53 -45.73
N SER A 3 -6.23 39.25 -45.97
CA SER A 3 -6.74 38.12 -45.19
C SER A 3 -6.03 38.07 -43.84
N ILE A 4 -6.79 38.05 -42.75
CA ILE A 4 -6.29 37.74 -41.41
C ILE A 4 -6.51 36.24 -41.21
N ILE A 5 -5.41 35.48 -41.26
CA ILE A 5 -5.36 34.07 -40.89
C ILE A 5 -5.47 34.03 -39.36
N SER A 6 -6.60 33.53 -38.86
CA SER A 6 -6.73 33.14 -37.45
C SER A 6 -6.12 31.75 -37.31
N ILE A 7 -4.94 31.68 -36.69
CA ILE A 7 -4.35 30.42 -36.24
C ILE A 7 -5.12 30.02 -34.98
N ALA A 8 -6.10 29.13 -35.15
CA ALA A 8 -6.68 28.40 -34.04
C ALA A 8 -5.66 27.35 -33.60
N LEU A 9 -4.97 27.62 -32.49
CA LEU A 9 -4.17 26.64 -31.78
C LEU A 9 -5.16 25.64 -31.15
N PHE A 10 -5.50 24.56 -31.88
CA PHE A 10 -6.14 23.40 -31.27
C PHE A 10 -5.09 22.71 -30.41
N VAL A 11 -5.08 23.03 -29.11
CA VAL A 11 -4.50 22.12 -28.12
C VAL A 11 -5.41 20.90 -28.12
N SER A 12 -4.98 19.82 -28.76
CA SER A 12 -5.57 18.51 -28.52
C SER A 12 -5.27 18.17 -27.07
N LEU A 13 -6.24 18.38 -26.18
CA LEU A 13 -6.27 17.72 -24.88
C LEU A 13 -6.42 16.21 -25.18
N GLY A 14 -5.29 15.53 -25.33
CA GLY A 14 -5.26 14.07 -25.30
C GLY A 14 -5.74 13.65 -23.92
N ILE A 15 -6.84 12.89 -23.87
CA ILE A 15 -7.30 12.24 -22.64
C ILE A 15 -6.23 11.18 -22.30
N ALA A 16 -5.44 11.44 -21.27
CA ALA A 16 -4.48 10.48 -20.73
C ALA A 16 -5.19 9.52 -19.75
N ALA A 17 -4.66 8.31 -19.59
CA ALA A 17 -5.00 7.48 -18.45
C ALA A 17 -4.53 8.20 -17.18
N GLU A 18 -5.44 8.39 -16.22
CA GLU A 18 -5.16 9.08 -14.97
C GLU A 18 -5.27 8.08 -13.81
N PRO A 19 -4.43 8.23 -12.76
CA PRO A 19 -4.53 7.37 -11.59
C PRO A 19 -5.68 7.81 -10.64
N TYR A 20 -6.30 6.84 -9.96
CA TYR A 20 -7.43 7.04 -9.04
C TYR A 20 -7.35 6.02 -7.88
N TRP A 21 -7.65 6.45 -6.66
CA TRP A 21 -7.98 5.52 -5.57
C TRP A 21 -9.43 5.07 -5.67
N VAL A 22 -9.64 3.74 -5.62
CA VAL A 22 -10.95 3.11 -5.53
C VAL A 22 -11.15 2.56 -4.13
N TYR A 23 -12.03 3.19 -3.35
CA TYR A 23 -12.34 2.75 -1.99
C TYR A 23 -13.53 1.80 -2.00
N PHE A 24 -13.43 0.69 -1.26
CA PHE A 24 -14.51 -0.29 -1.16
C PHE A 24 -15.45 0.01 0.02
N LYS A 25 -16.71 -0.43 -0.11
CA LYS A 25 -17.73 -0.27 0.93
C LYS A 25 -17.54 -1.25 2.10
N ASP A 26 -16.99 -2.41 1.81
CA ASP A 26 -16.86 -3.53 2.73
C ASP A 26 -15.62 -4.37 2.40
N LYS A 27 -15.21 -5.20 3.36
CA LYS A 27 -14.19 -6.25 3.19
C LYS A 27 -14.83 -7.64 3.22
N ILE A 28 -14.01 -8.68 3.09
CA ILE A 28 -14.43 -10.07 3.26
C ILE A 28 -15.14 -10.19 4.62
N GLN A 29 -16.39 -10.66 4.63
CA GLN A 29 -17.18 -10.81 5.85
C GLN A 29 -16.51 -11.80 6.81
N ASN A 30 -15.98 -11.25 7.91
CA ASN A 30 -15.22 -11.91 8.95
C ASN A 30 -16.07 -12.96 9.69
N THR A 31 -15.73 -14.24 9.65
CA THR A 31 -16.31 -15.24 10.59
C THR A 31 -15.35 -16.32 11.12
N ALA A 32 -14.03 -16.27 10.86
CA ALA A 32 -13.10 -17.28 11.38
C ALA A 32 -11.83 -16.69 12.07
N PRO A 33 -11.64 -16.90 13.39
CA PRO A 33 -10.45 -16.46 14.13
C PRO A 33 -9.10 -17.00 13.63
N GLY A 34 -9.10 -18.11 12.88
CA GLY A 34 -7.88 -18.79 12.41
C GLY A 34 -7.20 -18.15 11.19
N ILE A 35 -7.91 -17.30 10.45
CA ILE A 35 -7.43 -16.64 9.22
C ILE A 35 -6.58 -15.39 9.55
N MET A 36 -6.72 -14.82 10.74
CA MET A 36 -6.07 -13.58 11.19
C MET A 36 -4.65 -13.80 11.76
N ARG A 37 -3.92 -14.79 11.27
CA ARG A 37 -2.59 -15.13 11.80
C ARG A 37 -1.53 -14.14 11.28
N VAL A 38 -1.63 -12.90 11.75
CA VAL A 38 -0.50 -11.97 11.77
C VAL A 38 0.62 -12.62 12.58
N LEU A 39 1.84 -12.53 12.09
CA LEU A 39 3.01 -13.20 12.65
C LEU A 39 3.11 -12.92 14.18
N PRO A 40 3.61 -13.89 14.97
CA PRO A 40 3.60 -13.80 16.44
C PRO A 40 4.27 -12.54 17.01
N GLU A 41 5.24 -11.94 16.31
CA GLU A 41 5.98 -10.75 16.77
C GLU A 41 5.19 -9.44 16.58
N THR A 42 4.52 -9.25 15.44
CA THR A 42 3.64 -8.09 15.19
C THR A 42 2.41 -8.11 16.10
N GLY A 43 1.92 -9.31 16.44
CA GLY A 43 0.86 -9.51 17.43
C GLY A 43 1.20 -9.01 18.83
N MET A 44 2.48 -9.06 19.24
CA MET A 44 2.92 -8.54 20.54
C MET A 44 2.83 -7.01 20.63
N ARG A 45 3.11 -6.26 19.55
CA ARG A 45 2.94 -4.79 19.50
C ARG A 45 1.47 -4.39 19.66
N ARG A 46 0.57 -5.11 18.98
CA ARG A 46 -0.89 -4.94 19.10
C ARG A 46 -1.44 -5.32 20.47
N THR A 47 -0.75 -6.21 21.18
CA THR A 47 -1.09 -6.61 22.55
C THR A 47 -0.50 -5.64 23.59
N ALA A 48 0.63 -5.01 23.26
CA ALA A 48 1.32 -4.02 24.09
C ALA A 48 0.68 -2.62 24.01
N SER A 49 0.06 -2.25 22.88
CA SER A 49 -0.93 -1.18 22.90
C SER A 49 -2.06 -1.67 23.82
N ALA A 50 -2.20 -1.05 25.00
CA ALA A 50 -3.04 -1.52 26.12
C ALA A 50 -4.56 -1.53 25.86
N LEU A 51 -4.94 -1.53 24.59
CA LEU A 51 -6.28 -1.51 24.06
C LEU A 51 -6.56 -2.91 23.56
N GLY A 52 -7.46 -3.62 24.24
CA GLY A 52 -7.93 -4.95 23.85
C GLY A 52 -8.66 -4.97 22.50
N PHE A 53 -7.97 -4.59 21.43
CA PHE A 53 -8.43 -4.77 20.06
C PHE A 53 -8.40 -6.26 19.77
N GLN A 54 -9.60 -6.85 19.74
CA GLN A 54 -9.86 -7.91 18.79
C GLN A 54 -9.43 -7.39 17.40
N TYR A 55 -8.73 -8.23 16.65
CA TYR A 55 -8.24 -7.97 15.30
C TYR A 55 -9.13 -7.02 14.49
N ALA A 56 -8.54 -5.94 13.98
CA ALA A 56 -9.24 -4.86 13.31
C ALA A 56 -9.62 -5.29 11.87
N GLU A 57 -10.80 -4.90 11.38
CA GLU A 57 -11.28 -5.23 10.02
C GLU A 57 -10.29 -4.75 8.94
N GLU A 58 -9.54 -3.70 9.25
CA GLU A 58 -8.49 -3.09 8.45
C GLU A 58 -7.32 -4.04 8.15
N ASP A 59 -7.14 -5.12 8.93
CA ASP A 59 -6.17 -6.18 8.67
C ASP A 59 -6.71 -7.32 7.79
N LEU A 60 -7.98 -7.31 7.42
CA LEU A 60 -8.48 -8.30 6.48
C LEU A 60 -7.96 -7.99 5.07
N PRO A 61 -7.61 -9.01 4.27
CA PRO A 61 -7.34 -8.84 2.85
C PRO A 61 -8.49 -8.11 2.14
N LEU A 62 -8.15 -7.46 1.03
CA LEU A 62 -9.15 -6.89 0.13
C LEU A 62 -9.99 -8.00 -0.51
N ASN A 63 -11.20 -7.67 -0.97
CA ASN A 63 -12.07 -8.65 -1.61
C ASN A 63 -11.58 -8.94 -3.06
N PRO A 64 -11.13 -10.17 -3.38
CA PRO A 64 -10.63 -10.53 -4.72
C PRO A 64 -11.60 -10.18 -5.84
N LEU A 65 -12.90 -10.40 -5.62
CA LEU A 65 -13.91 -10.15 -6.64
C LEU A 65 -13.97 -8.68 -7.04
N TYR A 66 -13.71 -7.76 -6.10
CA TYR A 66 -13.68 -6.32 -6.39
C TYR A 66 -12.47 -5.97 -7.24
N ILE A 67 -11.29 -6.50 -6.89
CA ILE A 67 -10.07 -6.32 -7.67
C ILE A 67 -10.28 -6.85 -9.10
N ARG A 68 -10.82 -8.07 -9.25
CA ARG A 68 -11.14 -8.65 -10.57
C ARG A 68 -12.13 -7.81 -11.37
N LEU A 69 -13.18 -7.28 -10.73
CA LEU A 69 -14.15 -6.41 -11.38
C LEU A 69 -13.53 -5.09 -11.86
N LEU A 70 -12.57 -4.53 -11.11
CA LEU A 70 -11.78 -3.38 -11.55
C LEU A 70 -10.90 -3.74 -12.75
N GLU A 71 -10.15 -4.84 -12.69
CA GLU A 71 -9.29 -5.30 -13.78
C GLU A 71 -10.08 -5.54 -15.08
N ILE A 72 -11.28 -6.12 -15.00
CA ILE A 72 -12.16 -6.40 -16.16
C ILE A 72 -12.78 -5.13 -16.74
N SER A 73 -12.87 -4.06 -15.96
CA SER A 73 -13.28 -2.75 -16.49
C SER A 73 -12.20 -2.11 -17.35
N GLY A 74 -10.98 -2.65 -17.35
CA GLY A 74 -9.80 -2.08 -18.02
C GLY A 74 -8.91 -1.23 -17.09
N ALA A 75 -9.27 -1.12 -15.80
CA ALA A 75 -8.46 -0.44 -14.80
C ALA A 75 -7.23 -1.29 -14.46
N ARG A 76 -6.05 -0.66 -14.43
CA ARG A 76 -4.79 -1.29 -14.03
C ARG A 76 -4.58 -1.10 -12.55
N ILE A 77 -4.34 -2.18 -11.81
CA ILE A 77 -3.97 -2.10 -10.40
C ILE A 77 -2.53 -1.59 -10.29
N ARG A 78 -2.34 -0.51 -9.53
CA ARG A 78 -1.03 -0.02 -9.12
C ARG A 78 -0.70 -0.61 -7.75
N THR A 79 -1.29 -0.06 -6.69
CA THR A 79 -1.04 -0.45 -5.30
C THR A 79 -2.31 -0.89 -4.60
N ARG A 80 -2.19 -1.89 -3.72
CA ARG A 80 -3.27 -2.42 -2.89
C ARG A 80 -3.02 -1.98 -1.44
N SER A 81 -3.96 -1.26 -0.81
CA SER A 81 -3.87 -0.92 0.62
C SER A 81 -4.98 -1.62 1.39
N ARG A 82 -4.56 -2.52 2.28
CA ARG A 82 -5.45 -3.22 3.20
C ARG A 82 -5.94 -2.25 4.27
N TRP A 83 -5.11 -1.31 4.73
CA TRP A 83 -5.52 -0.33 5.73
C TRP A 83 -6.61 0.61 5.19
N LEU A 84 -6.46 1.12 3.98
CA LEU A 84 -7.43 2.04 3.38
C LEU A 84 -8.70 1.36 2.84
N ASN A 85 -8.71 0.02 2.80
CA ASN A 85 -9.69 -0.79 2.08
C ASN A 85 -9.88 -0.32 0.63
N ALA A 86 -8.75 -0.18 -0.08
CA ALA A 86 -8.73 0.51 -1.35
C ALA A 86 -7.63 -0.03 -2.27
N VAL A 87 -7.78 0.27 -3.56
CA VAL A 87 -6.79 -0.02 -4.59
C VAL A 87 -6.57 1.24 -5.42
N SER A 88 -5.32 1.62 -5.62
CA SER A 88 -4.94 2.65 -6.60
C SER A 88 -4.94 2.02 -7.98
N VAL A 89 -5.62 2.65 -8.93
CA VAL A 89 -5.75 2.17 -10.30
C VAL A 89 -5.43 3.23 -11.33
N GLU A 90 -4.91 2.83 -12.48
CA GLU A 90 -4.88 3.65 -13.68
C GLU A 90 -6.01 3.27 -14.63
N THR A 91 -6.80 4.26 -15.05
CA THR A 91 -7.94 4.02 -15.92
C THR A 91 -8.14 5.18 -16.90
N ASP A 92 -8.73 4.89 -18.07
CA ASP A 92 -9.22 5.92 -18.98
C ASP A 92 -10.34 6.71 -18.28
N SER A 93 -10.30 8.04 -18.35
CA SER A 93 -11.33 8.92 -17.80
C SER A 93 -12.74 8.58 -18.31
N LEU A 94 -12.85 8.02 -19.53
CA LEU A 94 -14.12 7.57 -20.11
C LEU A 94 -14.75 6.39 -19.35
N LEU A 95 -13.96 5.63 -18.60
CA LEU A 95 -14.40 4.46 -17.82
C LEU A 95 -14.78 4.82 -16.37
N LEU A 96 -14.42 6.00 -15.89
CA LEU A 96 -14.68 6.46 -14.51
C LEU A 96 -16.16 6.42 -14.10
N PRO A 97 -17.13 6.84 -14.94
CA PRO A 97 -18.54 6.72 -14.57
C PRO A 97 -18.97 5.26 -14.35
N GLY A 98 -18.39 4.32 -15.11
CA GLY A 98 -18.64 2.89 -14.95
C GLY A 98 -18.10 2.37 -13.61
N LEU A 99 -16.86 2.71 -13.29
CA LEU A 99 -16.21 2.38 -12.01
C LEU A 99 -17.01 2.93 -10.81
N ARG A 100 -17.42 4.20 -10.88
CA ARG A 100 -18.16 4.87 -9.78
C ARG A 100 -19.50 4.21 -9.47
N ASN A 101 -20.12 3.61 -10.49
CA ASN A 101 -21.43 2.98 -10.38
C ASN A 101 -21.37 1.51 -9.94
N MET A 102 -20.17 0.94 -9.77
CA MET A 102 -20.04 -0.41 -9.24
C MET A 102 -20.57 -0.45 -7.79
N SER A 103 -21.37 -1.47 -7.48
CA SER A 103 -22.14 -1.54 -6.23
C SER A 103 -21.25 -1.55 -4.97
N PHE A 104 -20.02 -2.02 -5.09
CA PHE A 104 -19.04 -2.13 -4.00
C PHE A 104 -18.12 -0.90 -3.86
N VAL A 105 -18.14 0.03 -4.83
CA VAL A 105 -17.30 1.23 -4.78
C VAL A 105 -17.97 2.27 -3.89
N ARG A 106 -17.28 2.66 -2.82
CA ARG A 106 -17.69 3.71 -1.88
C ARG A 106 -17.40 5.09 -2.44
N SER A 107 -16.17 5.31 -2.90
CA SER A 107 -15.71 6.56 -3.49
C SER A 107 -14.60 6.29 -4.51
N LEU A 108 -14.48 7.22 -5.47
CA LEU A 108 -13.34 7.37 -6.36
C LEU A 108 -12.72 8.73 -6.07
N GLU A 109 -11.41 8.74 -5.85
CA GLU A 109 -10.63 9.96 -5.57
C GLU A 109 -9.49 10.03 -6.59
N PRO A 110 -9.37 11.13 -7.37
CA PRO A 110 -8.31 11.29 -8.36
C PRO A 110 -6.95 11.36 -7.69
N VAL A 111 -5.95 10.81 -8.38
CA VAL A 111 -4.55 10.99 -8.08
C VAL A 111 -4.07 12.24 -8.88
N ALA A 112 -4.23 13.43 -8.29
CA ALA A 112 -3.90 14.78 -8.82
C ALA A 112 -2.41 15.09 -9.17
N CYS A 113 -2.00 14.88 -10.42
CA CYS A 113 -0.63 15.16 -10.86
C CYS A 113 -0.25 16.66 -10.94
N THR A 114 1.02 16.99 -10.70
CA THR A 114 1.63 18.27 -11.05
C THR A 114 3.02 18.07 -11.67
N GLN A 115 3.50 19.05 -12.43
CA GLN A 115 4.86 19.09 -12.97
C GLN A 115 5.56 20.35 -12.46
N LEU A 116 6.71 20.19 -11.79
CA LEU A 116 7.51 21.30 -11.31
C LEU A 116 8.59 21.73 -12.30
N ASN A 117 8.73 23.05 -12.47
CA ASN A 117 9.92 23.67 -13.07
C ASN A 117 10.79 24.28 -11.96
N ILE A 118 12.02 23.80 -11.81
CA ILE A 118 12.92 24.20 -10.71
C ILE A 118 14.00 25.18 -11.23
N SER A 119 14.32 26.20 -10.42
CA SER A 119 15.43 27.16 -10.65
C SER A 119 16.37 27.15 -9.45
N GLN A 120 17.69 27.19 -9.68
CA GLN A 120 18.76 27.12 -8.66
C GLN A 120 19.16 28.47 -8.07
N PRO A 121 19.70 28.50 -6.84
CA PRO A 121 20.87 29.34 -6.58
C PRO A 121 21.93 28.80 -5.61
N ASP A 122 23.05 29.54 -5.58
CA ASP A 122 24.43 29.22 -5.20
C ASP A 122 24.86 29.74 -3.80
N ASP A 123 26.01 29.24 -3.33
CA ASP A 123 26.53 29.17 -1.95
C ASP A 123 27.11 30.47 -1.33
N THR A 124 27.10 30.61 0.03
CA THR A 124 28.30 30.73 0.91
C THR A 124 28.13 31.29 2.36
N LYS A 125 28.73 30.53 3.31
CA LYS A 125 29.59 30.84 4.49
C LYS A 125 29.06 31.46 5.80
N ILE A 126 29.22 30.71 6.91
CA ILE A 126 29.31 31.21 8.31
C ILE A 126 30.43 30.50 9.10
N GLN A 127 31.10 31.24 10.00
CA GLN A 127 32.27 30.85 10.82
C GLN A 127 31.92 30.26 12.20
N LYS A 128 32.89 29.52 12.76
CA LYS A 128 32.84 28.61 13.92
C LYS A 128 33.25 29.25 15.26
N LYS A 129 32.75 28.75 16.40
CA LYS A 129 33.36 28.89 17.73
C LYS A 129 33.14 27.63 18.61
N GLU A 130 34.19 27.23 19.34
CA GLU A 130 34.39 25.99 20.15
C GLU A 130 34.10 26.19 21.67
N SER A 131 34.01 25.18 22.56
CA SER A 131 33.89 23.69 22.51
C SER A 131 33.39 23.13 23.86
N ILE A 132 32.81 21.92 23.83
CA ILE A 132 33.03 20.79 24.77
C ILE A 132 33.22 19.54 23.87
N ASP A 133 34.05 18.58 24.28
CA ASP A 133 34.76 17.52 23.51
C ASP A 133 34.17 17.08 22.14
N SER A 134 34.38 17.93 21.14
CA SER A 134 33.96 17.77 19.76
C SER A 134 34.82 16.78 18.96
N ALA A 135 35.95 16.33 19.51
CA ALA A 135 36.92 15.52 18.78
C ALA A 135 36.39 14.10 18.49
N PHE A 136 35.59 13.55 19.42
CA PHE A 136 34.97 12.23 19.24
C PHE A 136 33.85 12.24 18.20
N PHE A 137 32.98 13.25 18.23
CA PHE A 137 31.83 13.37 17.33
C PHE A 137 32.16 14.02 15.99
N GLY A 138 33.35 14.61 15.85
CA GLY A 138 33.79 15.23 14.61
C GLY A 138 32.86 16.36 14.14
N PRO A 139 32.71 16.55 12.82
CA PRO A 139 31.87 17.59 12.24
C PRO A 139 30.36 17.46 12.56
N THR A 140 29.86 16.26 12.88
CA THR A 140 28.45 16.04 13.28
C THR A 140 28.14 16.49 14.71
N TYR A 141 29.13 16.97 15.47
CA TYR A 141 28.91 17.38 16.87
C TYR A 141 27.80 18.43 17.03
N HIS A 142 27.81 19.51 16.24
CA HIS A 142 26.90 20.65 16.47
C HIS A 142 25.42 20.29 16.32
N GLN A 143 25.08 19.48 15.32
CA GLN A 143 23.72 18.99 15.10
C GLN A 143 23.27 17.99 16.19
N LEU A 144 24.18 17.15 16.71
CA LEU A 144 23.84 16.20 17.78
C LEU A 144 23.76 16.88 19.15
N ALA A 145 24.66 17.82 19.43
CA ALA A 145 24.77 18.50 20.71
C ALA A 145 23.55 19.38 21.00
N LEU A 146 22.91 19.94 19.96
CA LEU A 146 21.70 20.74 20.12
C LEU A 146 20.53 19.91 20.68
N LEU A 147 20.52 18.60 20.43
CA LEU A 147 19.54 17.64 20.95
C LEU A 147 20.03 16.95 22.24
N ASN A 148 21.19 17.34 22.77
CA ASN A 148 21.84 16.71 23.93
C ASN A 148 22.14 15.20 23.77
N ILE A 149 22.25 14.71 22.53
CA ILE A 149 22.56 13.30 22.22
C ILE A 149 23.92 12.85 22.78
N PRO A 150 25.01 13.66 22.73
CA PRO A 150 26.29 13.27 23.31
C PRO A 150 26.22 12.86 24.79
N ALA A 151 25.33 13.47 25.58
CA ALA A 151 25.13 13.10 26.97
C ALA A 151 24.56 11.68 27.12
N VAL A 152 23.66 11.26 26.23
CA VAL A 152 23.10 9.91 26.20
C VAL A 152 24.12 8.89 25.71
N HIS A 153 24.89 9.21 24.68
CA HIS A 153 26.00 8.36 24.21
C HIS A 153 27.06 8.12 25.29
N ASN A 154 27.32 9.11 26.16
CA ASN A 154 28.22 8.96 27.30
C ASN A 154 27.71 7.94 28.36
N LEU A 155 26.42 7.60 28.34
CA LEU A 155 25.85 6.53 29.15
C LEU A 155 26.00 5.14 28.51
N GLY A 156 26.53 5.06 27.29
CA GLY A 156 26.66 3.81 26.54
C GLY A 156 25.41 3.43 25.74
N ILE A 157 24.45 4.35 25.58
CA ILE A 157 23.20 4.16 24.84
C ILE A 157 23.39 4.69 23.42
N PHE A 158 23.15 3.85 22.41
CA PHE A 158 23.42 4.14 20.99
C PHE A 158 22.29 3.69 20.03
N GLY A 159 21.13 3.30 20.55
CA GLY A 159 19.97 2.77 19.84
C GLY A 159 19.92 1.25 19.73
N ASN A 160 20.67 0.51 20.57
CA ASN A 160 20.78 -0.95 20.44
C ASN A 160 19.43 -1.67 20.67
N GLY A 161 19.09 -2.58 19.75
CA GLY A 161 17.85 -3.37 19.82
C GLY A 161 16.60 -2.62 19.38
N VAL A 162 16.75 -1.43 18.79
CA VAL A 162 15.65 -0.65 18.20
C VAL A 162 15.68 -0.78 16.69
N LYS A 163 14.50 -0.97 16.09
CA LYS A 163 14.32 -1.08 14.64
C LYS A 163 13.76 0.23 14.07
N ILE A 164 14.46 0.85 13.13
CA ILE A 164 14.04 2.08 12.45
C ILE A 164 13.80 1.78 10.97
N GLY A 165 12.56 1.96 10.52
CA GLY A 165 12.16 1.94 9.12
C GLY A 165 12.41 3.28 8.44
N PHE A 166 12.86 3.28 7.19
CA PHE A 166 13.07 4.45 6.36
C PHE A 166 12.26 4.37 5.07
N LEU A 167 11.49 5.41 4.79
CA LEU A 167 10.79 5.64 3.52
C LEU A 167 11.50 6.78 2.79
N ASP A 168 12.23 6.48 1.71
CA ASP A 168 13.05 7.45 0.95
C ASP A 168 13.49 6.87 -0.42
N THR A 169 14.53 7.43 -1.03
CA THR A 169 15.15 7.05 -2.32
C THR A 169 16.10 5.84 -2.27
N GLY A 170 16.19 5.13 -1.13
CA GLY A 170 17.15 4.04 -0.94
C GLY A 170 18.51 4.48 -0.36
N LEU A 171 19.50 3.60 -0.39
CA LEU A 171 20.81 3.78 0.27
C LEU A 171 21.98 3.55 -0.68
N HIS A 172 23.01 4.38 -0.65
CA HIS A 172 24.30 4.06 -1.25
C HIS A 172 25.13 3.26 -0.24
N LYS A 173 24.87 1.95 -0.15
CA LYS A 173 25.40 1.03 0.89
C LYS A 173 26.93 0.96 0.91
N LYS A 174 27.58 1.25 -0.24
CA LYS A 174 29.04 1.31 -0.37
C LYS A 174 29.69 2.50 0.34
N HIS A 175 28.91 3.51 0.74
CA HIS A 175 29.47 4.67 1.44
C HIS A 175 30.07 4.25 2.81
N PRO A 176 31.29 4.70 3.18
CA PRO A 176 31.98 4.23 4.38
C PRO A 176 31.24 4.38 5.72
N VAL A 177 30.25 5.28 5.81
CA VAL A 177 29.42 5.46 7.02
C VAL A 177 28.48 4.27 7.29
N PHE A 178 28.22 3.44 6.28
CA PHE A 178 27.35 2.28 6.38
C PHE A 178 28.14 0.97 6.55
N ASN A 179 29.47 1.02 6.67
CA ASN A 179 30.30 -0.18 6.88
C ASN A 179 29.95 -0.98 8.13
N THR A 180 29.33 -0.34 9.13
CA THR A 180 28.87 -0.98 10.38
C THR A 180 27.35 -0.98 10.50
N LEU A 181 26.63 -0.70 9.42
CA LEU A 181 25.18 -0.68 9.39
C LEU A 181 24.63 -2.06 9.75
N LYS A 182 23.65 -2.09 10.66
CA LYS A 182 22.82 -3.27 10.90
C LYS A 182 21.59 -3.17 10.03
N LEU A 183 21.61 -3.81 8.86
CA LEU A 183 20.46 -3.85 7.96
C LEU A 183 19.60 -5.07 8.31
N GLY A 184 18.33 -4.84 8.63
CA GLY A 184 17.35 -5.89 8.97
C GLY A 184 16.70 -6.46 7.73
N ALA A 185 15.87 -5.66 7.06
CA ALA A 185 15.28 -5.98 5.76
C ALA A 185 15.21 -4.73 4.87
N GLU A 186 15.18 -4.93 3.57
CA GLU A 186 15.04 -3.87 2.57
C GLU A 186 14.10 -4.32 1.45
N HIS A 187 13.37 -3.37 0.87
CA HIS A 187 12.52 -3.62 -0.29
C HIS A 187 12.41 -2.38 -1.18
N ASP A 188 12.61 -2.55 -2.48
CA ASP A 188 12.37 -1.53 -3.50
C ASP A 188 10.95 -1.66 -4.05
N PHE A 189 10.10 -0.66 -3.81
CA PHE A 189 8.72 -0.62 -4.29
C PHE A 189 8.56 0.15 -5.61
N ILE A 190 9.65 0.72 -6.13
CA ILE A 190 9.69 1.55 -7.34
C ILE A 190 10.08 0.72 -8.55
N THR A 191 11.12 -0.09 -8.41
CA THR A 191 11.78 -0.86 -9.47
C THR A 191 11.99 -2.30 -9.03
N GLY A 192 12.38 -3.17 -9.96
CA GLY A 192 12.70 -4.57 -9.64
C GLY A 192 11.50 -5.51 -9.72
N ASP A 193 10.43 -5.17 -10.46
CA ASP A 193 9.42 -6.19 -10.76
C ASP A 193 10.06 -7.32 -11.57
N ASP A 194 9.97 -8.51 -11.01
CA ASP A 194 10.60 -9.72 -11.53
C ASP A 194 9.53 -10.71 -11.99
N ILE A 195 9.80 -11.37 -13.11
CA ILE A 195 9.05 -12.57 -13.48
C ILE A 195 9.85 -13.74 -13.00
N VAL A 196 9.29 -14.52 -12.09
CA VAL A 196 9.97 -15.68 -11.52
C VAL A 196 9.43 -16.93 -12.16
N VAL A 197 10.32 -17.83 -12.58
CA VAL A 197 9.98 -19.14 -13.12
C VAL A 197 10.53 -20.21 -12.18
N TRP A 198 9.63 -21.05 -11.66
CA TRP A 198 9.95 -22.24 -10.88
C TRP A 198 9.82 -23.49 -11.73
N SER A 199 10.74 -24.44 -11.54
CA SER A 199 10.78 -25.72 -12.25
C SER A 199 10.75 -26.88 -11.26
N GLU A 200 9.84 -27.83 -11.46
CA GLU A 200 9.72 -29.01 -10.60
C GLU A 200 10.97 -29.91 -10.65
N SER A 201 11.58 -30.06 -11.82
CA SER A 201 12.81 -30.85 -12.00
C SER A 201 14.02 -30.29 -11.26
N GLU A 202 14.07 -28.96 -11.07
CA GLU A 202 15.15 -28.28 -10.38
C GLU A 202 14.84 -28.09 -8.88
N GLY A 203 13.55 -28.01 -8.54
CA GLY A 203 13.10 -27.73 -7.18
C GLY A 203 13.44 -26.31 -6.71
N SER A 204 13.79 -25.42 -7.65
CA SER A 204 14.16 -24.02 -7.43
C SER A 204 13.43 -23.12 -8.40
N TYR A 205 13.41 -21.83 -8.06
CA TYR A 205 12.97 -20.77 -8.94
C TYR A 205 14.14 -19.87 -9.29
N GLU A 206 14.07 -19.28 -10.48
CA GLU A 206 14.99 -18.24 -10.92
C GLU A 206 14.18 -17.06 -11.44
N SER A 207 14.69 -15.86 -11.19
CA SER A 207 14.15 -14.67 -11.85
C SER A 207 14.56 -14.67 -13.32
N PHE A 208 13.59 -14.39 -14.17
CA PHE A 208 13.71 -14.43 -15.62
C PHE A 208 13.90 -13.02 -16.21
N ILE A 209 13.25 -12.01 -15.64
CA ILE A 209 13.49 -10.61 -15.99
C ILE A 209 13.78 -9.81 -14.74
N HIS A 210 14.58 -8.76 -14.90
CA HIS A 210 14.93 -7.80 -13.87
C HIS A 210 14.69 -6.37 -14.37
N ASN A 211 14.35 -5.48 -13.43
CA ASN A 211 14.32 -4.02 -13.62
C ASN A 211 13.24 -3.51 -14.61
N TYR A 212 12.11 -4.19 -14.67
CA TYR A 212 10.91 -3.68 -15.33
C TYR A 212 10.07 -2.89 -14.31
N GLU A 213 9.38 -1.84 -14.76
CA GLU A 213 8.39 -1.16 -13.93
C GLU A 213 7.00 -1.71 -14.30
N ILE A 214 6.26 -2.18 -13.29
CA ILE A 214 4.86 -2.63 -13.39
C ILE A 214 4.68 -3.72 -14.46
N VAL A 215 5.05 -4.94 -14.11
CA VAL A 215 4.84 -6.13 -14.93
C VAL A 215 3.44 -6.70 -14.72
N GLN A 216 2.80 -7.20 -15.78
CA GLN A 216 1.46 -7.79 -15.71
C GLN A 216 1.32 -9.05 -16.55
N GLN A 217 0.41 -9.92 -16.11
CA GLN A 217 0.01 -11.15 -16.80
C GLN A 217 1.18 -12.01 -17.31
N PRO A 218 2.16 -12.38 -16.45
CA PRO A 218 3.16 -13.34 -16.85
C PRO A 218 2.49 -14.71 -17.08
N GLU A 219 2.55 -15.24 -18.29
CA GLU A 219 1.91 -16.51 -18.66
C GLU A 219 2.81 -17.37 -19.55
N ILE A 220 2.90 -18.66 -19.24
CA ILE A 220 3.63 -19.65 -20.05
C ILE A 220 2.67 -20.38 -20.99
N HIS A 221 3.02 -20.38 -22.29
CA HIS A 221 2.28 -21.02 -23.37
C HIS A 221 3.22 -21.86 -24.25
N GLY A 222 3.43 -23.12 -23.88
CA GLY A 222 4.35 -24.00 -24.60
C GLY A 222 5.81 -23.55 -24.45
N GLN A 223 6.44 -23.14 -25.55
CA GLN A 223 7.81 -22.60 -25.54
C GLN A 223 7.86 -21.08 -25.37
N TRP A 224 6.74 -20.42 -25.08
CA TRP A 224 6.66 -18.98 -25.01
C TRP A 224 6.28 -18.52 -23.61
N LEU A 225 6.92 -17.46 -23.14
CA LEU A 225 6.52 -16.70 -21.96
C LEU A 225 6.08 -15.32 -22.46
N LEU A 226 4.87 -14.91 -22.10
CA LEU A 226 4.30 -13.61 -22.45
C LEU A 226 4.10 -12.79 -21.18
N PHE A 227 4.28 -11.48 -21.29
CA PHE A 227 3.94 -10.53 -20.23
C PHE A 227 3.76 -9.13 -20.80
N ILE A 228 3.05 -8.26 -20.09
CA ILE A 228 2.83 -6.87 -20.46
C ILE A 228 3.66 -5.99 -19.52
N SER A 229 4.33 -4.97 -20.07
CA SER A 229 4.98 -3.93 -19.28
C SER A 229 4.92 -2.56 -19.98
N ASP A 230 4.94 -1.50 -19.18
CA ASP A 230 4.83 -0.11 -19.61
C ASP A 230 6.17 0.56 -19.92
N SER A 231 7.27 0.04 -19.40
CA SER A 231 8.58 0.67 -19.56
C SER A 231 9.69 -0.36 -19.64
N THR A 232 10.40 -0.34 -20.77
CA THR A 232 11.77 -0.81 -20.86
C THR A 232 12.68 0.36 -21.13
N PRO A 233 14.00 0.14 -21.16
CA PRO A 233 14.90 1.09 -21.74
C PRO A 233 14.58 1.57 -23.19
N GLU A 234 13.61 0.97 -23.88
CA GLU A 234 13.43 1.12 -25.31
C GLU A 234 12.09 1.79 -25.72
N ASN A 235 11.10 1.92 -24.81
CA ASN A 235 9.71 2.26 -25.19
C ASN A 235 9.21 3.66 -24.81
N SER A 236 9.90 4.72 -25.27
CA SER A 236 9.59 6.12 -24.92
C SER A 236 8.30 6.74 -25.48
N GLN A 237 7.44 5.97 -26.17
CA GLN A 237 6.31 6.52 -26.94
C GLN A 237 5.02 5.70 -26.89
N SER A 238 4.96 4.60 -26.14
CA SER A 238 3.76 3.74 -26.12
C SER A 238 3.53 3.17 -24.72
N ALA A 239 2.36 3.48 -24.15
CA ALA A 239 1.87 2.78 -22.96
C ALA A 239 1.53 1.32 -23.34
N ARG A 240 1.90 0.38 -22.48
CA ARG A 240 1.60 -1.06 -22.53
C ARG A 240 2.11 -1.80 -23.76
N VAL A 241 3.29 -2.41 -23.62
CA VAL A 241 3.90 -3.28 -24.62
C VAL A 241 3.81 -4.73 -24.17
N LEU A 242 3.34 -5.59 -25.07
CA LEU A 242 3.38 -7.04 -24.90
C LEU A 242 4.78 -7.54 -25.26
N PHE A 243 5.43 -8.21 -24.33
CA PHE A 243 6.71 -8.86 -24.51
C PHE A 243 6.52 -10.36 -24.69
N ALA A 244 7.43 -10.95 -25.46
CA ALA A 244 7.52 -12.39 -25.60
C ALA A 244 8.96 -12.84 -25.36
N SER A 245 9.15 -13.92 -24.61
CA SER A 245 10.40 -14.66 -24.54
C SER A 245 10.18 -16.08 -25.02
N ARG A 246 11.19 -16.66 -25.66
CA ARG A 246 11.15 -18.02 -26.18
C ARG A 246 12.12 -18.91 -25.43
N ARG A 247 11.66 -20.11 -25.09
CA ARG A 247 12.49 -21.18 -24.58
C ARG A 247 13.45 -21.71 -25.64
N THR A 248 14.72 -21.79 -25.28
CA THR A 248 15.83 -22.33 -26.06
C THR A 248 16.50 -23.47 -25.30
N SER A 249 17.50 -24.12 -25.91
CA SER A 249 18.30 -25.16 -25.24
C SER A 249 19.16 -24.62 -24.08
N SER A 250 19.35 -23.31 -23.98
CA SER A 250 20.12 -22.63 -22.93
C SER A 250 19.25 -21.88 -21.92
N GLY A 251 17.94 -22.16 -21.88
CA GLY A 251 16.97 -21.42 -21.07
C GLY A 251 16.11 -20.47 -21.91
N TRP A 252 15.47 -19.51 -21.25
CA TRP A 252 14.66 -18.50 -21.93
C TRP A 252 15.53 -17.45 -22.63
N SER A 253 15.07 -16.97 -23.79
CA SER A 253 15.74 -15.88 -24.51
C SER A 253 15.45 -14.53 -23.86
N ASP A 254 16.22 -13.51 -24.20
CA ASP A 254 15.87 -12.13 -23.83
C ASP A 254 14.45 -11.78 -24.31
N PRO A 255 13.65 -11.06 -23.49
CA PRO A 255 12.33 -10.61 -23.91
C PRO A 255 12.40 -9.71 -25.15
N ILE A 256 11.56 -9.99 -26.13
CA ILE A 256 11.39 -9.16 -27.32
C ILE A 256 10.07 -8.38 -27.26
N PRO A 257 10.07 -7.05 -27.49
CA PRO A 257 8.84 -6.29 -27.58
C PRO A 257 8.07 -6.65 -28.85
N LEU A 258 6.80 -7.01 -28.74
CA LEU A 258 5.91 -7.21 -29.88
C LEU A 258 5.45 -5.84 -30.40
N THR A 259 6.25 -5.27 -31.31
CA THR A 259 6.13 -3.88 -31.81
C THR A 259 4.82 -3.55 -32.54
N PRO A 260 4.50 -2.25 -32.77
CA PRO A 260 3.31 -1.82 -33.52
C PRO A 260 3.17 -2.41 -34.93
N ALA A 261 4.26 -2.85 -35.59
CA ALA A 261 4.18 -3.51 -36.89
C ALA A 261 3.53 -4.92 -36.79
N VAL A 262 3.72 -5.58 -35.64
CA VAL A 262 3.18 -6.90 -35.29
C VAL A 262 1.70 -6.77 -34.87
N LEU A 263 1.35 -5.74 -34.09
CA LEU A 263 0.01 -5.56 -33.48
C LEU A 263 -0.91 -4.53 -34.18
N SER A 264 -0.43 -3.82 -35.20
CA SER A 264 -1.09 -2.71 -35.93
C SER A 264 -1.32 -1.40 -35.13
N ASP A 265 -1.44 -0.31 -35.88
CA ASP A 265 -0.81 0.99 -35.64
C ASP A 265 -1.32 1.75 -34.39
N ARG A 266 -0.43 2.01 -33.43
CA ARG A 266 -0.59 2.87 -32.23
C ARG A 266 -1.55 2.41 -31.11
N GLN A 267 -2.08 1.20 -31.17
CA GLN A 267 -3.01 0.68 -30.15
C GLN A 267 -2.22 -0.08 -29.06
N GLY A 268 -2.28 0.36 -27.81
CA GLY A 268 -1.67 -0.34 -26.67
C GLY A 268 -2.35 -1.69 -26.39
N VAL A 269 -1.69 -2.59 -25.67
CA VAL A 269 -2.26 -3.89 -25.28
C VAL A 269 -2.91 -3.77 -23.90
N VAL A 270 -4.21 -4.11 -23.79
CA VAL A 270 -4.90 -4.11 -22.49
C VAL A 270 -4.74 -5.46 -21.80
N ARG A 271 -4.92 -6.55 -22.57
CA ARG A 271 -4.70 -7.94 -22.13
C ARG A 271 -4.23 -8.79 -23.30
N SER A 272 -3.46 -9.83 -23.00
CA SER A 272 -2.98 -10.81 -23.98
C SER A 272 -3.34 -12.23 -23.56
N TYR A 273 -3.56 -13.10 -24.55
CA TYR A 273 -3.89 -14.50 -24.35
C TYR A 273 -3.28 -15.31 -25.48
N ALA A 274 -2.83 -16.51 -25.20
CA ALA A 274 -2.20 -17.34 -26.22
C ALA A 274 -2.63 -18.80 -26.10
N ALA A 275 -2.47 -19.51 -27.22
CA ALA A 275 -2.47 -20.97 -27.22
C ALA A 275 -1.34 -21.46 -28.11
N SER A 276 -0.50 -22.33 -27.55
CA SER A 276 0.62 -22.93 -28.27
C SER A 276 0.15 -24.07 -29.18
N GLY A 277 0.70 -24.13 -30.40
CA GLY A 277 0.67 -25.35 -31.22
C GLY A 277 2.08 -25.92 -31.40
N ASP A 278 2.18 -27.10 -32.02
CA ASP A 278 3.43 -27.84 -32.25
C ASP A 278 4.53 -27.04 -32.98
N SER A 279 4.17 -25.94 -33.65
CA SER A 279 5.11 -25.15 -34.46
C SER A 279 4.96 -23.61 -34.44
N SER A 280 4.07 -23.04 -33.62
CA SER A 280 3.74 -21.59 -33.60
C SER A 280 2.83 -21.24 -32.42
N LEU A 281 2.69 -19.96 -32.10
CA LEU A 281 1.75 -19.45 -31.09
C LEU A 281 0.57 -18.74 -31.77
N VAL A 282 -0.67 -19.07 -31.39
CA VAL A 282 -1.82 -18.21 -31.71
C VAL A 282 -1.95 -17.18 -30.60
N LEU A 283 -1.76 -15.91 -30.93
CA LEU A 283 -1.87 -14.78 -30.02
C LEU A 283 -3.20 -14.08 -30.22
N LEU A 284 -3.87 -13.76 -29.11
CA LEU A 284 -5.02 -12.89 -29.01
C LEU A 284 -4.68 -11.72 -28.10
N TRP A 285 -5.22 -10.55 -28.41
CA TRP A 285 -5.13 -9.42 -27.51
C TRP A 285 -6.34 -8.50 -27.63
N GLU A 286 -6.59 -7.81 -26.53
CA GLU A 286 -7.56 -6.72 -26.46
C GLU A 286 -6.81 -5.41 -26.77
N ALA A 287 -7.22 -4.74 -27.84
CA ALA A 287 -6.61 -3.48 -28.24
C ALA A 287 -7.15 -2.30 -27.40
N GLY A 288 -6.25 -1.46 -26.90
CA GLY A 288 -6.55 -0.22 -26.16
C GLY A 288 -6.78 0.98 -27.08
N SER A 289 -7.46 2.02 -26.57
CA SER A 289 -7.75 3.26 -27.29
C SER A 289 -6.50 4.15 -27.45
N ALA A 290 -6.33 4.72 -28.64
CA ALA A 290 -5.57 5.95 -28.85
C ALA A 290 -6.57 7.08 -29.11
N GLY A 291 -6.45 8.19 -28.38
CA GLY A 291 -7.40 9.30 -28.42
C GLY A 291 -7.55 10.00 -29.79
N SER A 292 -8.81 10.33 -30.08
CA SER A 292 -9.38 11.42 -30.90
C SER A 292 -9.21 11.53 -32.42
N ASP A 293 -9.12 10.43 -33.17
CA ASP A 293 -9.54 10.46 -34.60
C ASP A 293 -10.28 9.21 -35.10
N TYR A 294 -10.36 8.11 -34.32
CA TYR A 294 -10.78 6.80 -34.87
C TYR A 294 -11.80 5.98 -34.07
N GLY A 295 -12.45 6.54 -33.05
CA GLY A 295 -13.73 6.01 -32.54
C GLY A 295 -13.82 4.53 -32.14
N LEU A 296 -12.83 3.96 -31.46
CA LEU A 296 -12.86 2.58 -30.94
C LEU A 296 -12.58 2.54 -29.42
N THR A 297 -13.31 1.70 -28.69
CA THR A 297 -13.21 1.47 -27.23
C THR A 297 -12.47 0.16 -26.93
N ALA A 298 -12.00 -0.07 -25.70
CA ALA A 298 -11.20 -1.22 -25.23
C ALA A 298 -11.86 -2.63 -25.37
N ARG A 299 -12.38 -2.96 -26.55
CA ARG A 299 -13.28 -4.09 -26.80
C ARG A 299 -13.08 -4.75 -28.18
N ASP A 300 -12.06 -4.31 -28.91
CA ASP A 300 -11.69 -4.93 -30.18
C ASP A 300 -10.78 -6.12 -29.90
N LEU A 301 -11.31 -7.33 -30.15
CA LEU A 301 -10.54 -8.56 -30.03
C LEU A 301 -9.78 -8.79 -31.34
N ARG A 302 -8.46 -8.86 -31.24
CA ARG A 302 -7.56 -9.09 -32.38
C ARG A 302 -6.82 -10.41 -32.24
N TRP A 303 -6.32 -10.91 -33.36
CA TRP A 303 -5.54 -12.14 -33.40
C TRP A 303 -4.34 -12.04 -34.34
N ALA A 304 -3.31 -12.84 -34.06
CA ALA A 304 -2.15 -13.07 -34.92
C ALA A 304 -1.59 -14.48 -34.67
N VAL A 305 -0.83 -15.00 -35.63
CA VAL A 305 -0.03 -16.23 -35.46
C VAL A 305 1.44 -15.84 -35.45
N LEU A 306 2.11 -16.09 -34.31
CA LEU A 306 3.55 -15.89 -34.18
C LEU A 306 4.30 -17.16 -34.57
N ASN A 307 5.20 -17.05 -35.54
CA ASN A 307 6.12 -18.14 -35.86
C ASN A 307 7.29 -18.21 -34.87
N TYR A 308 8.14 -19.22 -35.01
CA TYR A 308 9.33 -19.42 -34.17
C TYR A 308 10.43 -18.37 -34.29
N GLU A 309 10.33 -17.47 -35.27
CA GLU A 309 11.25 -16.37 -35.50
C GLU A 309 10.68 -15.04 -34.92
N GLY A 310 9.56 -15.10 -34.18
CA GLY A 310 8.90 -13.92 -33.61
C GLY A 310 8.10 -13.10 -34.63
N GLN A 311 7.92 -13.62 -35.86
CA GLN A 311 7.16 -12.94 -36.91
C GLN A 311 5.67 -13.25 -36.79
N ALA A 312 4.83 -12.20 -36.79
CA ALA A 312 3.38 -12.34 -36.85
C ALA A 312 2.85 -12.45 -38.28
N PHE A 313 1.89 -13.35 -38.45
CA PHE A 313 1.12 -13.55 -39.66
C PHE A 313 -0.39 -13.56 -39.37
N GLY A 314 -1.20 -13.37 -40.41
CA GLY A 314 -2.66 -13.50 -40.29
C GLY A 314 -3.35 -12.45 -39.42
N LYS A 315 -2.76 -11.26 -39.23
CA LYS A 315 -3.36 -10.25 -38.33
C LYS A 315 -4.72 -9.71 -38.81
N SER A 316 -5.74 -9.75 -37.95
CA SER A 316 -7.05 -9.14 -38.23
C SER A 316 -7.83 -8.81 -36.95
N LEU A 317 -8.74 -7.84 -37.05
CA LEU A 317 -9.87 -7.71 -36.12
C LEU A 317 -10.72 -8.99 -36.22
N LEU A 318 -11.03 -9.59 -35.08
CA LEU A 318 -11.84 -10.81 -34.98
C LEU A 318 -13.30 -10.48 -34.68
N ASP A 319 -13.52 -9.70 -33.63
CA ASP A 319 -14.83 -9.30 -33.13
C ASP A 319 -14.67 -7.95 -32.42
N THR A 320 -15.78 -7.22 -32.32
CA THR A 320 -15.87 -5.96 -31.57
C THR A 320 -16.69 -6.22 -30.31
N ASP A 321 -16.66 -5.29 -29.35
CA ASP A 321 -17.50 -5.40 -28.15
C ASP A 321 -17.29 -6.69 -27.34
N SER A 322 -16.06 -7.23 -27.40
CA SER A 322 -15.65 -8.52 -26.87
C SER A 322 -14.52 -8.36 -25.85
N ARG A 323 -14.51 -9.19 -24.81
CA ARG A 323 -13.54 -9.16 -23.71
C ARG A 323 -13.27 -10.56 -23.17
N ASN A 324 -12.19 -10.67 -22.39
CA ASN A 324 -11.79 -11.86 -21.65
C ASN A 324 -11.79 -13.13 -22.52
N PRO A 325 -11.13 -13.15 -23.69
CA PRO A 325 -11.06 -14.35 -24.50
C PRO A 325 -10.32 -15.47 -23.78
N PHE A 326 -10.70 -16.70 -24.06
CA PHE A 326 -10.00 -17.91 -23.68
C PHE A 326 -9.83 -18.78 -24.91
N ILE A 327 -8.61 -19.24 -25.15
CA ILE A 327 -8.21 -19.91 -26.37
C ILE A 327 -7.56 -21.24 -26.04
N LEU A 328 -7.90 -22.27 -26.82
CA LEU A 328 -7.30 -23.58 -26.77
C LEU A 328 -7.04 -24.09 -28.19
N THR A 329 -6.01 -24.90 -28.33
CA THR A 329 -5.63 -25.54 -29.59
C THR A 329 -5.62 -27.05 -29.41
N ARG A 330 -6.13 -27.78 -30.41
CA ARG A 330 -5.97 -29.23 -30.51
C ARG A 330 -5.69 -29.59 -31.96
N ASN A 331 -4.50 -30.10 -32.24
CA ASN A 331 -3.99 -30.27 -33.60
C ASN A 331 -4.10 -28.93 -34.35
N ASP A 332 -4.60 -28.94 -35.58
CA ASP A 332 -4.84 -27.73 -36.38
C ASP A 332 -6.13 -26.97 -36.02
N THR A 333 -6.90 -27.40 -35.01
CA THR A 333 -8.16 -26.73 -34.64
C THR A 333 -7.95 -25.78 -33.47
N THR A 334 -8.37 -24.53 -33.63
CA THR A 334 -8.41 -23.51 -32.58
C THR A 334 -9.84 -23.30 -32.11
N PHE A 335 -10.03 -23.32 -30.80
CA PHE A 335 -11.28 -23.05 -30.11
C PHE A 335 -11.13 -21.77 -29.33
N LEU A 336 -12.06 -20.83 -29.53
CA LEU A 336 -12.05 -19.53 -28.88
C LEU A 336 -13.37 -19.32 -28.16
N PHE A 337 -13.30 -18.91 -26.91
CA PHE A 337 -14.43 -18.47 -26.09
C PHE A 337 -14.21 -17.02 -25.68
N TYR A 338 -15.25 -16.22 -25.62
CA TYR A 338 -15.13 -14.81 -25.22
C TYR A 338 -16.46 -14.25 -24.75
N VAL A 339 -16.41 -13.17 -23.98
CA VAL A 339 -17.60 -12.51 -23.42
C VAL A 339 -17.91 -11.28 -24.24
N LYS A 340 -19.16 -11.11 -24.67
CA LYS A 340 -19.63 -9.84 -25.26
C LYS A 340 -20.22 -8.91 -24.21
N ASN A 341 -20.39 -7.64 -24.58
CA ASN A 341 -20.99 -6.62 -23.70
C ASN A 341 -22.39 -6.95 -23.19
N ASP A 342 -23.11 -7.85 -23.86
CA ASP A 342 -24.41 -8.35 -23.41
C ASP A 342 -24.31 -9.33 -22.23
N GLY A 343 -23.10 -9.68 -21.81
CA GLY A 343 -22.84 -10.64 -20.72
C GLY A 343 -23.01 -12.09 -21.14
N ASN A 344 -23.00 -12.38 -22.45
CA ASN A 344 -23.10 -13.73 -22.98
C ASN A 344 -21.72 -14.26 -23.39
N VAL A 345 -21.56 -15.59 -23.31
CA VAL A 345 -20.36 -16.29 -23.78
C VAL A 345 -20.56 -16.75 -25.21
N TYR A 346 -19.62 -16.41 -26.08
CA TYR A 346 -19.58 -16.81 -27.47
C TYR A 346 -18.43 -17.78 -27.72
N PHE A 347 -18.58 -18.58 -28.78
CA PHE A 347 -17.63 -19.58 -29.20
C PHE A 347 -17.35 -19.46 -30.69
N ASN A 348 -16.08 -19.42 -31.04
CA ASN A 348 -15.62 -19.53 -32.41
C ASN A 348 -14.70 -20.74 -32.58
N LYS A 349 -14.82 -21.40 -33.74
CA LYS A 349 -13.93 -22.50 -34.15
C LYS A 349 -13.20 -22.11 -35.42
N ALA A 350 -11.88 -22.25 -35.43
CA ALA A 350 -11.06 -22.09 -36.62
C ALA A 350 -10.25 -23.35 -36.90
N VAL A 351 -9.96 -23.56 -38.19
CA VAL A 351 -8.93 -24.51 -38.61
C VAL A 351 -7.75 -23.71 -39.13
N ARG A 352 -6.57 -24.04 -38.61
CA ARG A 352 -5.31 -23.42 -39.00
C ARG A 352 -4.89 -23.94 -40.37
N THR A 353 -4.47 -23.02 -41.23
CA THR A 353 -3.91 -23.32 -42.55
C THR A 353 -2.63 -22.53 -42.74
N GLY A 354 -1.48 -23.15 -42.45
CA GLY A 354 -0.18 -22.50 -42.47
C GLY A 354 -0.06 -21.41 -41.40
N THR A 355 0.05 -20.15 -41.84
CA THR A 355 0.19 -18.96 -40.99
C THR A 355 -1.12 -18.16 -40.84
N SER A 356 -2.27 -18.76 -41.19
CA SER A 356 -3.59 -18.15 -41.10
C SER A 356 -4.59 -19.05 -40.34
N LEU A 357 -5.67 -18.45 -39.84
CA LEU A 357 -6.82 -19.11 -39.23
C LEU A 357 -8.05 -18.93 -40.11
N ALA A 358 -8.65 -20.05 -40.52
CA ALA A 358 -9.94 -20.05 -41.21
C ALA A 358 -11.05 -20.28 -40.18
N TRP A 359 -11.75 -19.21 -39.79
CA TRP A 359 -12.91 -19.28 -38.88
C TRP A 359 -14.09 -19.95 -39.58
N GLN A 360 -14.59 -21.05 -39.02
CA GLN A 360 -15.61 -21.91 -39.63
C GLN A 360 -16.97 -21.84 -38.92
N LEU A 361 -16.97 -21.48 -37.64
CA LEU A 361 -18.16 -21.53 -36.81
C LEU A 361 -18.12 -20.40 -35.79
N SER A 362 -19.28 -19.80 -35.53
CA SER A 362 -19.51 -18.84 -34.47
C SER A 362 -20.89 -19.11 -33.84
N LEU A 363 -20.93 -19.30 -32.53
CA LEU A 363 -22.13 -19.65 -31.78
C LEU A 363 -22.18 -18.88 -30.47
N GLN A 364 -23.37 -18.68 -29.93
CA GLN A 364 -23.55 -18.36 -28.51
C GLN A 364 -23.54 -19.66 -27.70
N VAL A 365 -22.77 -19.70 -26.60
CA VAL A 365 -22.60 -20.88 -25.74
C VAL A 365 -23.60 -20.88 -24.60
N ILE A 366 -23.61 -19.80 -23.82
CA ILE A 366 -24.48 -19.57 -22.67
C ILE A 366 -24.83 -18.09 -22.56
N SER A 367 -26.01 -17.83 -21.99
CA SER A 367 -26.49 -16.48 -21.69
C SER A 367 -26.72 -16.28 -20.19
N PRO A 368 -25.65 -16.30 -19.37
CA PRO A 368 -25.81 -16.02 -17.95
C PRO A 368 -26.18 -14.55 -17.70
N GLY A 369 -25.77 -13.62 -18.58
CA GLY A 369 -25.80 -12.19 -18.32
C GLY A 369 -24.73 -11.77 -17.30
N GLY A 370 -24.78 -10.52 -16.85
CA GLY A 370 -23.90 -10.01 -15.79
C GLY A 370 -22.48 -9.65 -16.26
N ILE A 371 -21.56 -9.51 -15.29
CA ILE A 371 -20.14 -9.23 -15.55
C ILE A 371 -19.37 -10.52 -15.31
N LEU A 372 -18.93 -11.14 -16.41
CA LEU A 372 -18.25 -12.42 -16.38
C LEU A 372 -16.74 -12.26 -16.36
N ASP A 373 -16.08 -13.16 -15.62
CA ASP A 373 -14.65 -13.40 -15.72
C ASP A 373 -14.28 -14.07 -17.06
N GLN A 374 -12.98 -14.32 -17.29
CA GLN A 374 -12.51 -15.14 -18.40
C GLN A 374 -13.19 -16.52 -18.36
N PRO A 375 -13.92 -16.91 -19.42
CA PRO A 375 -14.48 -18.25 -19.49
C PRO A 375 -13.33 -19.25 -19.57
N LYS A 376 -13.45 -20.41 -18.93
CA LYS A 376 -12.50 -21.52 -19.15
C LYS A 376 -13.21 -22.65 -19.86
N ALA A 377 -12.47 -23.42 -20.62
CA ALA A 377 -13.00 -24.60 -21.30
C ALA A 377 -12.03 -25.78 -21.17
N SER A 378 -12.57 -26.99 -21.21
CA SER A 378 -11.82 -28.25 -21.24
C SER A 378 -12.28 -29.10 -22.42
N LEU A 379 -11.36 -29.89 -22.97
CA LEU A 379 -11.60 -30.74 -24.14
C LEU A 379 -11.37 -32.21 -23.77
N SER A 380 -12.35 -33.07 -24.05
CA SER A 380 -12.26 -34.52 -23.83
C SER A 380 -12.94 -35.26 -24.98
N GLY A 381 -12.17 -35.71 -25.96
CA GLY A 381 -12.71 -36.25 -27.22
C GLY A 381 -13.55 -35.20 -27.98
N ASP A 382 -14.79 -35.50 -28.33
CA ASP A 382 -15.70 -34.52 -28.94
C ASP A 382 -16.46 -33.67 -27.90
N THR A 383 -16.23 -33.94 -26.61
CA THR A 383 -16.84 -33.19 -25.53
C THR A 383 -16.05 -31.92 -25.24
N ILE A 384 -16.78 -30.82 -25.12
CA ILE A 384 -16.26 -29.53 -24.65
C ILE A 384 -17.09 -29.13 -23.45
N ILE A 385 -16.48 -28.86 -22.30
CA ILE A 385 -17.16 -28.22 -21.18
C ILE A 385 -16.62 -26.80 -21.07
N VAL A 386 -17.52 -25.83 -21.03
CA VAL A 386 -17.22 -24.40 -20.91
C VAL A 386 -17.81 -23.92 -19.60
N SER A 387 -17.07 -23.07 -18.90
CA SER A 387 -17.47 -22.47 -17.65
C SER A 387 -17.25 -20.96 -17.67
N ALA A 388 -18.11 -20.22 -16.97
CA ALA A 388 -18.00 -18.78 -16.84
C ALA A 388 -18.48 -18.35 -15.46
N LEU A 389 -17.67 -17.55 -14.76
CA LEU A 389 -17.96 -17.02 -13.44
C LEU A 389 -18.60 -15.64 -13.54
N ASP A 390 -19.79 -15.47 -12.98
CA ASP A 390 -20.36 -14.15 -12.70
C ASP A 390 -19.71 -13.58 -11.44
N LEU A 391 -18.90 -12.54 -11.61
CA LEU A 391 -18.13 -11.93 -10.53
C LEU A 391 -18.99 -11.09 -9.57
N THR A 392 -20.20 -10.72 -9.97
CA THR A 392 -21.11 -9.95 -9.12
C THR A 392 -21.80 -10.85 -8.08
N GLN A 393 -22.11 -12.09 -8.46
CA GLN A 393 -22.81 -13.06 -7.62
C GLN A 393 -21.88 -14.16 -7.08
N GLY A 394 -20.68 -14.31 -7.67
CA GLY A 394 -19.80 -15.47 -7.49
C GLY A 394 -20.47 -16.77 -7.91
N ARG A 395 -21.26 -16.72 -9.00
CA ARG A 395 -22.00 -17.87 -9.52
C ARG A 395 -21.31 -18.42 -10.76
N LEU A 396 -20.93 -19.70 -10.72
CA LEU A 396 -20.36 -20.40 -11.86
C LEU A 396 -21.47 -20.98 -12.76
N PHE A 397 -21.40 -20.67 -14.04
CA PHE A 397 -22.28 -21.22 -15.08
C PHE A 397 -21.49 -22.18 -15.96
N LEU A 398 -22.11 -23.28 -16.39
CA LEU A 398 -21.48 -24.24 -17.29
C LEU A 398 -22.39 -24.58 -18.48
N ALA A 399 -21.75 -24.90 -19.59
CA ALA A 399 -22.37 -25.60 -20.70
C ALA A 399 -21.44 -26.67 -21.24
N ARG A 400 -22.03 -27.60 -21.98
CA ARG A 400 -21.30 -28.63 -22.69
C ARG A 400 -21.65 -28.68 -24.16
N SER A 401 -20.71 -29.13 -24.97
CA SER A 401 -20.92 -29.65 -26.31
C SER A 401 -20.52 -31.12 -26.32
N LEU A 402 -21.26 -31.96 -27.04
CA LEU A 402 -20.92 -33.39 -27.27
C LEU A 402 -20.55 -33.67 -28.73
N ASN A 403 -20.40 -32.62 -29.54
CA ASN A 403 -20.24 -32.68 -30.99
C ASN A 403 -19.18 -31.69 -31.48
N ALA A 404 -18.05 -31.62 -30.76
CA ALA A 404 -16.88 -30.82 -31.09
C ALA A 404 -17.20 -29.34 -31.34
N GLY A 405 -18.13 -28.79 -30.54
CA GLY A 405 -18.56 -27.40 -30.56
C GLY A 405 -19.65 -27.08 -31.57
N ALA A 406 -20.31 -28.04 -32.22
CA ALA A 406 -21.39 -27.75 -33.17
C ALA A 406 -22.68 -27.24 -32.48
N SER A 407 -22.91 -27.64 -31.24
CA SER A 407 -23.95 -27.07 -30.37
C SER A 407 -23.57 -27.16 -28.90
N PHE A 408 -24.10 -26.24 -28.09
CA PHE A 408 -23.91 -26.22 -26.63
C PHE A 408 -25.23 -26.38 -25.88
N THR A 409 -25.19 -26.97 -24.70
CA THR A 409 -26.32 -27.14 -23.79
C THR A 409 -25.87 -26.80 -22.38
N ALA A 410 -26.61 -25.90 -21.70
CA ALA A 410 -26.33 -25.55 -20.32
C ALA A 410 -26.43 -26.77 -19.41
N ILE A 411 -25.53 -26.85 -18.42
CA ILE A 411 -25.51 -27.88 -17.39
C ILE A 411 -25.42 -27.24 -16.00
N SER A 412 -25.77 -28.01 -14.96
CA SER A 412 -25.70 -27.52 -13.59
C SER A 412 -24.26 -27.40 -13.11
N SER A 413 -23.98 -26.31 -12.40
CA SER A 413 -22.72 -26.16 -11.67
C SER A 413 -22.69 -27.06 -10.44
N PRO A 414 -21.57 -27.77 -10.18
CA PRO A 414 -21.40 -28.54 -8.97
C PRO A 414 -21.00 -27.68 -7.76
N ALA A 415 -20.55 -26.44 -7.99
CA ALA A 415 -20.15 -25.52 -6.93
C ALA A 415 -21.32 -25.21 -6.00
N SER A 416 -21.07 -25.27 -4.69
CA SER A 416 -22.11 -25.11 -3.66
C SER A 416 -22.00 -23.80 -2.90
N GLY A 417 -20.80 -23.21 -2.84
CA GLY A 417 -20.53 -21.90 -2.28
C GLY A 417 -20.43 -20.79 -3.33
N ARG A 418 -20.02 -19.60 -2.86
CA ARG A 418 -19.74 -18.46 -3.74
C ARG A 418 -18.34 -18.63 -4.34
N VAL A 419 -18.25 -18.85 -5.64
CA VAL A 419 -16.98 -19.05 -6.36
C VAL A 419 -16.27 -17.69 -6.54
N VAL A 420 -14.96 -17.65 -6.28
CA VAL A 420 -14.12 -16.45 -6.45
C VAL A 420 -13.04 -16.58 -7.51
N ALA A 421 -12.54 -17.79 -7.71
CA ALA A 421 -11.59 -18.16 -8.74
C ALA A 421 -11.86 -19.62 -9.11
N PHE A 422 -11.57 -20.00 -10.35
CA PHE A 422 -11.76 -21.36 -10.83
C PHE A 422 -10.85 -21.63 -12.02
N ASP A 423 -10.57 -22.90 -12.24
CA ASP A 423 -9.95 -23.35 -13.46
C ASP A 423 -10.36 -24.78 -13.81
N MET A 424 -10.12 -25.23 -15.04
CA MET A 424 -10.54 -26.55 -15.49
C MET A 424 -9.57 -27.22 -16.45
N VAL A 425 -9.37 -28.52 -16.24
CA VAL A 425 -8.56 -29.37 -17.11
C VAL A 425 -9.20 -30.74 -17.24
N ASN A 426 -9.28 -31.26 -18.47
CA ASN A 426 -9.91 -32.56 -18.76
C ASN A 426 -11.32 -32.69 -18.15
N ASN A 427 -11.54 -33.65 -17.26
CA ASN A 427 -12.84 -33.87 -16.60
C ASN A 427 -12.90 -33.22 -15.21
N ASN A 428 -11.98 -32.30 -14.89
CA ASN A 428 -11.82 -31.72 -13.56
C ASN A 428 -12.06 -30.22 -13.58
N LEU A 429 -12.80 -29.74 -12.60
CA LEU A 429 -13.04 -28.34 -12.31
C LEU A 429 -12.51 -28.06 -10.91
N LEU A 430 -11.69 -27.04 -10.74
CA LEU A 430 -11.24 -26.56 -9.43
C LEU A 430 -11.91 -25.22 -9.15
N CYS A 431 -12.43 -25.06 -7.95
CA CYS A 431 -13.05 -23.81 -7.50
C CYS A 431 -12.47 -23.39 -6.16
N ALA A 432 -12.08 -22.13 -6.06
CA ALA A 432 -11.99 -21.44 -4.79
C ALA A 432 -13.39 -20.93 -4.42
N GLU A 433 -13.95 -21.46 -3.33
CA GLU A 433 -15.30 -21.17 -2.86
C GLU A 433 -15.27 -20.53 -1.48
N ILE A 434 -16.09 -19.50 -1.30
CA ILE A 434 -16.39 -18.95 0.01
C ILE A 434 -17.60 -19.70 0.57
N SER A 435 -17.39 -20.37 1.71
CA SER A 435 -18.46 -21.03 2.47
C SER A 435 -18.28 -20.70 3.95
N SER A 436 -19.34 -20.21 4.61
CA SER A 436 -19.28 -19.76 6.01
C SER A 436 -18.15 -18.77 6.32
N GLY A 437 -17.83 -17.88 5.37
CA GLY A 437 -16.78 -16.87 5.49
C GLY A 437 -15.34 -17.36 5.29
N GLU A 438 -15.13 -18.64 4.99
CA GLU A 438 -13.81 -19.23 4.75
C GLU A 438 -13.59 -19.52 3.26
N TYR A 439 -12.37 -19.31 2.77
CA TYR A 439 -11.97 -19.71 1.42
C TYR A 439 -11.59 -21.18 1.41
N ASN A 440 -12.22 -21.94 0.52
CA ASN A 440 -12.04 -23.38 0.41
C ASN A 440 -11.66 -23.73 -1.00
N LEU A 441 -10.64 -24.56 -1.16
CA LEU A 441 -10.31 -25.14 -2.45
C LEU A 441 -11.10 -26.45 -2.62
N VAL A 442 -11.97 -26.50 -3.63
CA VAL A 442 -12.83 -27.66 -3.92
C VAL A 442 -12.68 -28.05 -5.38
N SER A 443 -12.27 -29.29 -5.63
CA SER A 443 -12.23 -29.86 -6.97
C SER A 443 -13.44 -30.75 -7.22
N TYR A 444 -13.93 -30.75 -8.45
CA TYR A 444 -15.05 -31.55 -8.91
C TYR A 444 -14.62 -32.35 -10.13
N GLU A 445 -14.86 -33.65 -10.10
CA GLU A 445 -14.58 -34.56 -11.22
C GLU A 445 -15.89 -35.03 -11.84
N THR A 446 -16.00 -34.92 -13.16
CA THR A 446 -17.20 -35.32 -13.89
C THR A 446 -17.07 -36.67 -14.59
N ASP A 447 -18.21 -37.29 -14.92
CA ASP A 447 -18.36 -38.47 -15.79
C ASP A 447 -17.94 -38.25 -17.26
N GLY A 448 -17.16 -37.20 -17.55
CA GLY A 448 -16.73 -36.78 -18.87
C GLY A 448 -17.78 -35.98 -19.65
N ALA A 449 -19.06 -36.09 -19.29
CA ALA A 449 -20.14 -35.38 -19.97
C ALA A 449 -20.70 -34.21 -19.16
N GLY A 450 -20.27 -33.98 -17.92
CA GLY A 450 -20.84 -32.93 -17.07
C GLY A 450 -22.21 -33.28 -16.52
N THR A 451 -22.65 -34.56 -16.58
CA THR A 451 -23.98 -34.96 -16.06
C THR A 451 -23.98 -35.26 -14.58
N SER A 452 -22.85 -35.74 -14.05
CA SER A 452 -22.64 -35.98 -12.64
C SER A 452 -21.26 -35.48 -12.22
N TRP A 453 -21.12 -35.13 -10.94
CA TRP A 453 -19.91 -34.57 -10.37
C TRP A 453 -19.62 -35.21 -9.02
N THR A 454 -18.36 -35.54 -8.77
CA THR A 454 -17.85 -35.98 -7.46
C THR A 454 -16.98 -34.87 -6.89
N SER A 455 -17.24 -34.42 -5.67
CA SER A 455 -16.48 -33.32 -5.04
C SER A 455 -15.39 -33.83 -4.11
N TYR A 456 -14.23 -33.19 -4.17
CA TYR A 456 -13.10 -33.41 -3.26
C TYR A 456 -12.64 -32.07 -2.71
N LYS A 457 -12.68 -31.91 -1.39
CA LYS A 457 -12.41 -30.65 -0.70
C LYS A 457 -11.05 -30.70 0.00
N HIS A 458 -10.27 -29.63 -0.11
CA HIS A 458 -9.07 -29.45 0.69
C HIS A 458 -9.44 -29.35 2.18
N PRO A 459 -8.74 -30.06 3.10
CA PRO A 459 -9.16 -30.19 4.49
C PRO A 459 -9.03 -28.91 5.32
N VAL A 460 -8.24 -27.93 4.87
CA VAL A 460 -7.97 -26.68 5.58
C VAL A 460 -8.44 -25.49 4.74
N PRO A 461 -9.12 -24.50 5.34
CA PRO A 461 -9.46 -23.25 4.66
C PRO A 461 -8.26 -22.30 4.52
N PHE A 462 -8.37 -21.33 3.63
CA PHE A 462 -7.37 -20.30 3.34
C PHE A 462 -7.87 -18.91 3.72
N ALA A 463 -6.94 -17.96 3.84
CA ALA A 463 -7.25 -16.57 4.21
C ALA A 463 -7.95 -15.80 3.09
N VAL A 464 -7.38 -15.88 1.90
CA VAL A 464 -7.91 -15.36 0.63
C VAL A 464 -7.38 -16.27 -0.46
N ILE A 465 -8.12 -16.40 -1.57
CA ILE A 465 -7.60 -17.01 -2.79
C ILE A 465 -7.99 -16.08 -3.94
N ASP A 466 -6.99 -15.48 -4.57
CA ASP A 466 -7.18 -14.47 -5.62
C ASP A 466 -7.13 -15.08 -7.02
N ASN A 467 -6.29 -16.10 -7.21
CA ASN A 467 -6.15 -16.84 -8.46
C ASN A 467 -5.94 -18.34 -8.19
N VAL A 468 -6.39 -19.18 -9.11
CA VAL A 468 -6.21 -20.63 -9.10
C VAL A 468 -5.96 -21.09 -10.53
N ASP A 469 -4.92 -21.90 -10.72
CA ASP A 469 -4.62 -22.62 -11.95
C ASP A 469 -4.62 -24.14 -11.66
N LEU A 470 -5.20 -24.93 -12.56
CA LEU A 470 -5.34 -26.38 -12.43
C LEU A 470 -4.66 -27.09 -13.58
N ILE A 471 -3.69 -27.95 -13.27
CA ILE A 471 -2.96 -28.72 -14.27
C ILE A 471 -3.09 -30.22 -14.06
N ASP A 472 -3.17 -30.95 -15.17
CA ASP A 472 -3.08 -32.41 -15.21
C ASP A 472 -1.71 -32.80 -15.76
N ASP A 473 -0.88 -33.36 -14.87
CA ASP A 473 0.48 -33.79 -15.17
C ASP A 473 0.51 -35.32 -15.19
N GLU A 474 0.28 -35.91 -16.37
CA GLU A 474 0.22 -37.37 -16.59
C GLU A 474 -0.78 -38.11 -15.66
N GLY A 475 -1.91 -37.50 -15.35
CA GLY A 475 -2.95 -38.05 -14.48
C GLY A 475 -2.82 -37.61 -13.02
N ALA A 476 -1.74 -36.90 -12.65
CA ALA A 476 -1.59 -36.27 -11.35
C ALA A 476 -2.08 -34.82 -11.42
N LEU A 477 -3.24 -34.55 -10.80
CA LEU A 477 -3.73 -33.17 -10.70
C LEU A 477 -2.89 -32.37 -9.71
N LYS A 478 -2.50 -31.17 -10.12
CA LYS A 478 -1.83 -30.18 -9.28
C LYS A 478 -2.58 -28.86 -9.40
N ALA A 479 -2.62 -28.11 -8.31
CA ALA A 479 -3.24 -26.80 -8.24
C ALA A 479 -2.21 -25.79 -7.76
N VAL A 480 -2.16 -24.66 -8.45
CA VAL A 480 -1.31 -23.52 -8.10
C VAL A 480 -2.22 -22.33 -7.81
N PHE A 481 -1.98 -21.62 -6.73
CA PHE A 481 -2.87 -20.52 -6.34
C PHE A 481 -2.15 -19.43 -5.56
N GLU A 482 -2.67 -18.21 -5.66
CA GLU A 482 -2.23 -17.04 -4.88
C GLU A 482 -3.09 -16.92 -3.63
N SER A 483 -2.44 -16.76 -2.47
CA SER A 483 -3.11 -16.42 -1.21
C SER A 483 -2.27 -15.40 -0.46
N ALA A 484 -2.81 -14.19 -0.29
CA ALA A 484 -2.19 -13.10 0.48
C ALA A 484 -0.77 -12.70 0.00
N GLY A 485 -0.57 -12.66 -1.32
CA GLY A 485 0.72 -12.29 -1.92
C GLY A 485 1.78 -13.39 -1.83
N GLN A 486 1.36 -14.65 -1.67
CA GLN A 486 2.22 -15.83 -1.74
C GLN A 486 1.66 -16.84 -2.73
N VAL A 487 2.55 -17.57 -3.40
CA VAL A 487 2.20 -18.63 -4.34
C VAL A 487 2.30 -19.98 -3.64
N PHE A 488 1.24 -20.78 -3.75
CA PHE A 488 1.17 -22.12 -3.19
C PHE A 488 0.97 -23.15 -4.29
N MET A 489 1.49 -24.35 -4.07
CA MET A 489 1.17 -25.53 -4.86
C MET A 489 0.69 -26.66 -3.96
N THR A 490 -0.37 -27.35 -4.41
CA THR A 490 -0.84 -28.61 -3.83
C THR A 490 -1.05 -29.63 -4.93
N LYS A 491 -1.02 -30.92 -4.56
CA LYS A 491 -1.26 -32.04 -5.45
C LYS A 491 -2.39 -32.91 -4.93
N ARG A 492 -3.13 -33.51 -5.86
CA ARG A 492 -4.15 -34.52 -5.53
C ARG A 492 -3.48 -35.89 -5.46
N ASN A 493 -3.56 -36.53 -4.30
CA ASN A 493 -3.00 -37.87 -4.10
C ASN A 493 -3.90 -38.98 -4.68
N SER A 494 -3.39 -40.22 -4.65
CA SER A 494 -4.08 -41.40 -5.19
C SER A 494 -5.43 -41.72 -4.55
N GLN A 495 -5.72 -41.15 -3.37
CA GLN A 495 -6.98 -41.29 -2.64
C GLN A 495 -7.94 -40.14 -2.95
N ALA A 496 -7.62 -39.31 -3.95
CA ALA A 496 -8.34 -38.11 -4.35
C ALA A 496 -8.44 -37.02 -3.27
N ASN A 497 -7.54 -37.05 -2.28
CA ASN A 497 -7.39 -35.96 -1.31
C ASN A 497 -6.33 -34.98 -1.80
N TRP A 498 -6.48 -33.71 -1.46
CA TRP A 498 -5.45 -32.70 -1.68
C TRP A 498 -4.45 -32.70 -0.52
N ASP A 499 -3.17 -32.70 -0.84
CA ASP A 499 -2.09 -32.61 0.15
C ASP A 499 -1.98 -31.18 0.70
N ALA A 500 -1.41 -31.02 1.90
CA ALA A 500 -1.18 -29.69 2.47
C ALA A 500 -0.19 -28.90 1.57
N PRO A 501 -0.56 -27.70 1.09
CA PRO A 501 0.32 -26.89 0.26
C PRO A 501 1.48 -26.34 1.08
N SER A 502 2.66 -26.29 0.46
CA SER A 502 3.79 -25.49 0.94
C SER A 502 3.91 -24.25 0.06
N PRO A 503 4.30 -23.09 0.62
CA PRO A 503 4.58 -21.91 -0.19
C PRO A 503 5.75 -22.20 -1.12
N LEU A 504 5.62 -21.78 -2.38
CA LEU A 504 6.68 -21.84 -3.40
C LEU A 504 7.48 -20.54 -3.49
N SER A 505 6.86 -19.42 -3.10
CA SER A 505 7.45 -18.09 -3.13
C SER A 505 7.67 -17.53 -1.72
N PRO A 506 8.50 -16.49 -1.56
CA PRO A 506 8.64 -15.74 -0.31
C PRO A 506 7.32 -15.14 0.21
N ASP A 507 7.34 -14.66 1.45
CA ASP A 507 6.19 -13.99 2.06
C ASP A 507 5.98 -12.59 1.45
N GLY A 508 4.85 -12.38 0.78
CA GLY A 508 4.43 -11.09 0.26
C GLY A 508 4.97 -10.78 -1.14
N PHE A 509 4.20 -10.01 -1.90
CA PHE A 509 4.54 -9.50 -3.24
C PHE A 509 4.56 -10.48 -4.41
N SER A 510 4.30 -11.77 -4.20
CA SER A 510 4.11 -12.74 -5.29
C SER A 510 2.65 -12.78 -5.76
N ASN A 511 2.39 -12.51 -7.04
CA ASN A 511 1.05 -12.39 -7.60
C ASN A 511 0.91 -13.09 -8.95
N LEU A 512 -0.35 -13.37 -9.33
CA LEU A 512 -0.74 -13.85 -10.67
C LEU A 512 0.02 -15.11 -11.14
N PRO A 513 0.02 -16.21 -10.36
CA PRO A 513 0.69 -17.42 -10.80
C PRO A 513 0.01 -18.05 -12.03
N SER A 514 0.82 -18.66 -12.90
CA SER A 514 0.39 -19.48 -14.03
C SER A 514 1.26 -20.73 -14.11
N ALA A 515 0.65 -21.89 -14.33
CA ALA A 515 1.29 -23.19 -14.34
C ALA A 515 1.21 -23.85 -15.72
N PHE A 516 2.29 -24.52 -16.14
CA PHE A 516 2.36 -25.21 -17.42
C PHE A 516 3.20 -26.50 -17.31
N SER A 517 2.78 -27.57 -17.99
CA SER A 517 3.54 -28.83 -18.04
C SER A 517 4.22 -28.94 -19.40
N ASN A 518 5.55 -28.97 -19.37
CA ASN A 518 6.38 -29.04 -20.55
C ASN A 518 7.13 -30.38 -20.58
N SER A 519 6.67 -31.30 -21.42
CA SER A 519 7.27 -32.64 -21.56
C SER A 519 7.41 -33.40 -20.23
N GLY A 520 6.41 -33.27 -19.34
CA GLY A 520 6.38 -33.91 -18.03
C GLY A 520 7.17 -33.18 -16.93
N ASN A 521 7.69 -31.97 -17.21
CA ASN A 521 8.21 -31.07 -16.19
C ASN A 521 7.18 -29.96 -15.92
N LEU A 522 6.71 -29.85 -14.67
CA LEU A 522 5.86 -28.73 -14.26
C LEU A 522 6.70 -27.48 -14.08
N GLU A 523 6.20 -26.38 -14.63
CA GLU A 523 6.77 -25.05 -14.49
C GLU A 523 5.69 -24.09 -14.03
N ILE A 524 6.07 -23.17 -13.16
CA ILE A 524 5.16 -22.17 -12.60
C ILE A 524 5.82 -20.83 -12.78
N VAL A 525 5.09 -19.87 -13.32
CA VAL A 525 5.51 -18.48 -13.41
C VAL A 525 4.67 -17.60 -12.49
N TRP A 526 5.27 -16.60 -11.86
CA TRP A 526 4.55 -15.54 -11.15
C TRP A 526 5.28 -14.20 -11.28
N LEU A 527 4.59 -13.14 -10.87
CA LEU A 527 5.14 -11.80 -10.70
C LEU A 527 5.62 -11.64 -9.26
N GLU A 528 6.86 -11.22 -9.06
CA GLU A 528 7.32 -10.59 -7.82
C GLU A 528 7.36 -9.08 -8.02
N ARG A 529 6.63 -8.36 -7.16
CA ARG A 529 6.58 -6.91 -7.23
C ARG A 529 7.71 -6.32 -6.41
N GLY A 530 8.52 -5.47 -7.04
CA GLY A 530 9.71 -4.93 -6.41
C GLY A 530 10.78 -5.98 -6.11
N ASP A 531 11.92 -5.56 -5.59
CA ASP A 531 13.00 -6.45 -5.22
C ASP A 531 13.58 -6.15 -3.83
N GLY A 532 14.62 -6.90 -3.46
CA GLY A 532 15.35 -6.72 -2.21
C GLY A 532 16.58 -5.82 -2.32
N ASP A 533 16.71 -4.97 -3.35
CA ASP A 533 17.84 -4.09 -3.52
C ASP A 533 17.46 -2.61 -3.49
N THR A 534 17.67 -2.00 -2.33
CA THR A 534 17.52 -0.55 -2.20
C THR A 534 18.83 0.21 -2.43
N ASP A 535 19.88 -0.44 -2.98
CA ASP A 535 21.14 0.27 -3.29
C ASP A 535 20.86 1.39 -4.29
N TYR A 536 21.54 2.51 -4.11
CA TYR A 536 21.48 3.61 -5.08
C TYR A 536 22.12 3.15 -6.40
N ASP A 537 21.34 3.20 -7.49
CA ASP A 537 21.81 2.97 -8.86
C ASP A 537 21.69 4.26 -9.69
N PRO A 538 22.80 4.88 -10.13
CA PRO A 538 22.77 6.08 -10.97
C PRO A 538 22.04 5.91 -12.31
N LEU A 539 21.88 4.68 -12.83
CA LEU A 539 21.13 4.40 -14.05
C LEU A 539 19.61 4.38 -13.82
N GLU A 540 19.17 4.03 -12.61
CA GLU A 540 17.77 3.84 -12.25
C GLU A 540 17.20 5.05 -11.49
N ASP A 541 17.98 5.54 -10.53
CA ASP A 541 17.66 6.66 -9.65
C ASP A 541 18.08 8.01 -10.25
N GLY A 542 18.89 7.96 -11.31
CA GLY A 542 19.35 9.09 -12.11
C GLY A 542 20.66 9.72 -11.62
N ILE A 543 21.48 10.18 -12.57
CA ILE A 543 22.68 10.99 -12.28
C ILE A 543 22.25 12.46 -12.20
N ASP A 544 22.47 13.06 -11.05
CA ASP A 544 22.20 14.47 -10.81
C ASP A 544 23.19 15.37 -11.57
N VAL A 545 22.87 15.69 -12.83
CA VAL A 545 23.73 16.52 -13.69
C VAL A 545 23.72 18.00 -13.30
N ASN A 546 22.82 18.44 -12.40
CA ASN A 546 22.65 19.86 -12.14
C ASN A 546 22.46 20.30 -10.68
N ASN A 547 22.03 19.50 -9.70
CA ASN A 547 21.78 20.03 -8.35
C ASN A 547 21.58 19.01 -7.21
N TYR A 548 22.65 18.32 -6.79
CA TYR A 548 22.90 17.48 -5.59
C TYR A 548 21.77 17.05 -4.61
N THR A 549 20.48 17.05 -4.92
CA THR A 549 19.44 17.22 -3.88
C THR A 549 18.68 15.96 -3.51
N HIS A 550 18.33 15.10 -4.45
CA HIS A 550 17.36 14.01 -4.18
C HIS A 550 17.81 12.56 -4.43
N PRO A 551 18.65 12.19 -5.41
CA PRO A 551 18.91 10.75 -5.66
C PRO A 551 19.64 10.06 -4.50
N ALA A 552 20.40 10.83 -3.72
CA ALA A 552 21.14 10.36 -2.55
C ALA A 552 20.43 10.69 -1.23
N HIS A 553 19.19 11.15 -1.29
CA HIS A 553 18.50 11.73 -0.15
C HIS A 553 18.32 10.71 0.97
N GLY A 554 17.89 9.48 0.65
CA GLY A 554 17.72 8.39 1.61
C GLY A 554 19.03 8.01 2.30
N SER A 555 20.13 8.05 1.57
CA SER A 555 21.46 7.82 2.12
C SER A 555 21.84 8.90 3.14
N ARG A 556 21.52 10.16 2.87
CA ARG A 556 21.83 11.28 3.77
C ARG A 556 20.96 11.23 5.03
N THR A 557 19.67 10.97 4.87
CA THR A 557 18.72 10.91 5.98
C THR A 557 19.02 9.70 6.87
N ALA A 558 19.24 8.52 6.30
CA ALA A 558 19.62 7.33 7.05
C ALA A 558 20.95 7.51 7.80
N ALA A 559 21.97 8.14 7.18
CA ALA A 559 23.24 8.38 7.85
C ALA A 559 23.07 9.26 9.11
N LEU A 560 22.20 10.27 9.07
CA LEU A 560 21.93 11.12 10.25
C LEU A 560 21.34 10.34 11.42
N ALA A 561 20.56 9.28 11.14
CA ALA A 561 20.04 8.40 12.18
C ALA A 561 21.07 7.35 12.62
N VAL A 562 21.68 6.59 11.69
CA VAL A 562 22.43 5.36 12.03
C VAL A 562 23.86 5.30 11.51
N GLY A 563 24.32 6.30 10.76
CA GLY A 563 25.65 6.30 10.14
C GLY A 563 26.79 6.33 11.15
N TYR A 564 27.87 5.61 10.88
CA TYR A 564 29.05 5.58 11.76
C TYR A 564 30.35 5.42 10.97
N GLN A 565 31.28 6.37 11.15
CA GLN A 565 32.64 6.31 10.60
C GLN A 565 33.67 6.84 11.62
N GLY A 566 33.61 6.35 12.85
CA GLY A 566 34.48 6.81 13.94
C GLY A 566 34.36 8.32 14.14
N SER A 567 35.49 9.02 14.29
CA SER A 567 35.49 10.47 14.55
C SER A 567 35.16 11.35 13.34
N ARG A 568 34.76 10.76 12.21
CA ARG A 568 34.41 11.51 10.98
C ARG A 568 32.92 11.78 10.85
N TYR A 569 32.09 10.83 11.29
CA TYR A 569 30.66 10.91 11.16
C TYR A 569 29.99 9.98 12.18
N ILE A 570 29.09 10.53 12.99
CA ILE A 570 28.27 9.75 13.93
C ILE A 570 26.83 10.23 13.79
N GLY A 571 25.91 9.31 13.50
CA GLY A 571 24.48 9.53 13.53
C GLY A 571 23.92 9.54 14.97
N ALA A 572 22.64 9.85 15.12
CA ALA A 572 22.00 9.94 16.43
C ALA A 572 21.96 8.60 17.19
N SER A 573 21.75 7.49 16.49
CA SER A 573 21.62 6.12 17.02
C SER A 573 22.36 5.10 16.15
N PRO A 574 23.71 5.09 16.16
CA PRO A 574 24.52 4.25 15.26
C PRO A 574 24.42 2.74 15.51
N ALA A 575 23.81 2.31 16.63
CA ALA A 575 23.63 0.89 16.96
C ALA A 575 22.22 0.35 16.66
N ALA A 576 21.31 1.21 16.18
CA ALA A 576 19.98 0.81 15.76
C ALA A 576 20.02 -0.04 14.47
N GLU A 577 19.02 -0.89 14.33
CA GLU A 577 18.81 -1.70 13.12
C GLU A 577 17.95 -0.94 12.13
N LEU A 578 18.36 -0.93 10.86
CA LEU A 578 17.73 -0.20 9.79
C LEU A 578 16.89 -1.13 8.93
N TYR A 579 15.67 -0.69 8.60
CA TYR A 579 14.80 -1.30 7.60
C TYR A 579 14.53 -0.26 6.51
N VAL A 580 14.64 -0.64 5.24
CA VAL A 580 14.61 0.33 4.13
C VAL A 580 13.49 0.01 3.16
N ALA A 581 12.57 0.93 2.98
CA ALA A 581 11.56 0.89 1.93
C ALA A 581 11.88 2.01 0.94
N LYS A 582 12.32 1.65 -0.27
CA LYS A 582 12.55 2.62 -1.33
C LYS A 582 11.21 2.93 -1.99
N THR A 583 10.73 4.16 -1.81
CA THR A 583 9.36 4.58 -2.17
C THR A 583 9.30 5.90 -2.94
N GLU A 584 10.45 6.52 -3.22
CA GLU A 584 10.57 7.75 -3.98
C GLU A 584 11.52 7.55 -5.16
N LYS A 585 11.15 8.08 -6.33
CA LYS A 585 11.99 8.08 -7.52
C LYS A 585 12.29 9.50 -7.96
N HIS A 586 13.57 9.89 -7.91
CA HIS A 586 13.92 11.28 -8.20
C HIS A 586 13.86 11.66 -9.69
N VAL A 587 14.22 10.75 -10.59
CA VAL A 587 14.39 11.06 -12.00
C VAL A 587 13.74 9.97 -12.84
N ASN A 588 13.05 10.34 -13.91
CA ASN A 588 12.73 9.35 -14.92
C ASN A 588 13.95 9.02 -15.77
N LYS A 589 13.82 7.97 -16.56
CA LYS A 589 14.84 7.49 -17.49
C LYS A 589 15.28 8.51 -18.58
N TYR A 590 14.62 9.66 -18.69
CA TYR A 590 15.00 10.75 -19.60
C TYR A 590 15.75 11.90 -18.91
N GLY A 591 16.06 11.78 -17.62
CA GLY A 591 16.74 12.83 -16.87
C GLY A 591 15.80 13.95 -16.39
N LEU A 592 14.47 13.73 -16.42
CA LEU A 592 13.50 14.70 -15.90
C LEU A 592 13.14 14.36 -14.45
N THR A 593 13.26 15.35 -13.57
CA THR A 593 12.87 15.27 -12.16
C THR A 593 11.37 15.53 -11.99
N TYR A 594 10.69 14.76 -11.15
CA TYR A 594 9.32 15.04 -10.73
C TYR A 594 9.04 14.42 -9.35
N GLU A 595 8.05 14.95 -8.65
CA GLU A 595 7.26 14.20 -7.68
C GLU A 595 6.04 13.67 -8.44
N ILE A 596 5.78 12.36 -8.40
CA ILE A 596 4.54 11.80 -8.91
C ILE A 596 3.70 11.38 -7.73
N GLN A 597 2.44 11.78 -7.76
CA GLN A 597 1.48 11.37 -6.76
C GLN A 597 1.43 9.89 -6.42
N SER A 598 1.72 9.03 -7.38
CA SER A 598 1.73 7.61 -7.11
C SER A 598 2.81 7.18 -6.13
N GLU A 599 3.82 8.02 -5.86
CA GLU A 599 4.73 7.85 -4.73
C GLU A 599 3.98 7.89 -3.40
N GLU A 600 2.87 8.64 -3.29
CA GLU A 600 1.98 8.60 -2.11
C GLU A 600 1.38 7.19 -1.93
N ASP A 601 1.03 6.52 -3.03
CA ASP A 601 0.49 5.15 -3.00
C ASP A 601 1.55 4.14 -2.56
N ILE A 602 2.74 4.24 -3.15
CA ILE A 602 3.88 3.37 -2.87
C ILE A 602 4.39 3.61 -1.44
N TRP A 603 4.35 4.85 -0.95
CA TRP A 603 4.66 5.20 0.43
C TRP A 603 3.72 4.50 1.42
N ILE A 604 2.42 4.43 1.11
CA ILE A 604 1.45 3.69 1.93
C ILE A 604 1.81 2.20 1.97
N GLU A 605 2.15 1.62 0.82
CA GLU A 605 2.53 0.20 0.72
C GLU A 605 3.83 -0.09 1.50
N GLY A 606 4.83 0.78 1.38
CA GLY A 606 6.06 0.72 2.16
C GLY A 606 5.83 0.86 3.65
N LEU A 607 4.93 1.75 4.08
CA LEU A 607 4.55 1.90 5.49
C LEU A 607 3.86 0.64 6.04
N GLU A 608 2.94 0.04 5.27
CA GLU A 608 2.29 -1.22 5.63
C GLU A 608 3.30 -2.38 5.72
N TRP A 609 4.31 -2.39 4.85
CA TRP A 609 5.41 -3.37 4.92
C TRP A 609 6.29 -3.16 6.15
N LEU A 610 6.71 -1.93 6.44
CA LEU A 610 7.50 -1.61 7.62
C LEU A 610 6.78 -1.98 8.94
N GLU A 611 5.47 -1.76 9.04
CA GLU A 611 4.68 -2.23 10.19
C GLU A 611 4.71 -3.76 10.31
N ARG A 612 4.61 -4.47 9.18
CA ARG A 612 4.65 -5.94 9.12
C ARG A 612 5.99 -6.51 9.56
N GLU A 613 7.09 -5.89 9.12
CA GLU A 613 8.46 -6.18 9.56
C GLU A 613 8.71 -5.85 11.04
N GLY A 614 7.75 -5.16 11.67
CA GLY A 614 7.76 -4.85 13.08
C GLY A 614 8.86 -3.85 13.40
N VAL A 615 8.91 -2.72 12.69
CA VAL A 615 9.79 -1.58 13.04
C VAL A 615 9.21 -0.77 14.19
N ASP A 616 10.04 -0.28 15.11
CA ASP A 616 9.63 0.55 16.25
C ASP A 616 9.28 1.98 15.82
N ILE A 617 10.10 2.51 14.90
CA ILE A 617 10.07 3.90 14.46
C ILE A 617 10.08 3.89 12.93
N VAL A 618 9.27 4.72 12.28
CA VAL A 618 9.36 5.00 10.84
C VAL A 618 9.82 6.43 10.66
N ASN A 619 10.97 6.63 10.03
CA ASN A 619 11.39 7.92 9.52
C ASN A 619 10.86 8.11 8.10
N SER A 620 10.11 9.18 7.88
CA SER A 620 9.70 9.62 6.56
C SER A 620 10.18 11.06 6.34
N SER A 621 11.21 11.20 5.52
CA SER A 621 11.76 12.50 5.12
C SER A 621 11.11 12.99 3.81
N LEU A 622 9.90 12.52 3.54
CA LEU A 622 9.12 12.74 2.33
C LEU A 622 7.86 13.56 2.63
N ALA A 623 7.38 14.29 1.63
CA ALA A 623 6.20 15.14 1.76
C ALA A 623 5.47 15.27 0.40
N TYR A 624 4.16 15.13 0.42
CA TYR A 624 3.27 15.08 -0.74
C TYR A 624 2.26 16.21 -0.67
N GLY A 625 2.60 17.37 -1.27
CA GLY A 625 1.92 18.62 -0.96
C GLY A 625 1.35 19.40 -2.12
N GLU A 626 1.87 19.17 -3.32
CA GLU A 626 1.71 20.12 -4.42
C GLU A 626 0.29 20.14 -5.01
N TRP A 627 -0.48 19.12 -4.69
CA TRP A 627 -1.83 18.87 -5.18
C TRP A 627 -2.91 18.96 -4.10
N TYR A 628 -2.55 19.37 -2.89
CA TYR A 628 -3.49 19.59 -1.80
C TYR A 628 -3.59 21.08 -1.46
N GLU A 629 -4.82 21.59 -1.49
CA GLU A 629 -5.15 22.91 -0.96
C GLU A 629 -4.94 22.93 0.55
N TYR A 630 -4.70 24.11 1.13
CA TYR A 630 -4.48 24.22 2.58
C TYR A 630 -5.64 23.59 3.39
N SER A 631 -6.90 23.81 2.98
CA SER A 631 -8.09 23.23 3.63
C SER A 631 -8.15 21.71 3.63
N GLU A 632 -7.37 21.05 2.78
CA GLU A 632 -7.29 19.60 2.65
C GLU A 632 -6.18 19.01 3.55
N ARG A 633 -5.30 19.84 4.11
CA ARG A 633 -4.20 19.44 5.01
C ARG A 633 -4.66 19.33 6.46
N ASN A 634 -5.60 18.42 6.68
CA ASN A 634 -6.34 18.22 7.93
C ASN A 634 -6.08 16.84 8.57
N GLY A 635 -5.14 16.07 8.02
CA GLY A 635 -4.82 14.70 8.44
C GLY A 635 -5.84 13.64 8.02
N LEU A 636 -6.90 14.01 7.30
CA LEU A 636 -8.01 13.14 6.89
C LEU A 636 -8.20 13.07 5.37
N THR A 637 -7.79 14.09 4.60
CA THR A 637 -7.98 14.09 3.14
C THR A 637 -6.93 13.22 2.44
N SER A 638 -5.65 13.43 2.73
CA SER A 638 -4.56 12.67 2.10
C SER A 638 -4.62 11.17 2.50
N PRO A 639 -4.56 10.25 1.52
CA PRO A 639 -4.40 8.83 1.76
C PRO A 639 -3.18 8.50 2.64
N ALA A 640 -2.04 9.15 2.40
CA ALA A 640 -0.84 8.95 3.22
C ALA A 640 -1.05 9.42 4.67
N SER A 641 -1.71 10.56 4.90
CA SER A 641 -1.98 11.03 6.28
C SER A 641 -2.89 10.07 7.06
N ARG A 642 -3.86 9.48 6.38
CA ARG A 642 -4.73 8.44 6.96
C ARG A 642 -3.94 7.18 7.30
N ALA A 643 -3.08 6.71 6.39
CA ALA A 643 -2.22 5.55 6.63
C ALA A 643 -1.20 5.80 7.76
N ALA A 644 -0.61 6.99 7.84
CA ALA A 644 0.29 7.39 8.90
C ALA A 644 -0.39 7.37 10.28
N THR A 645 -1.64 7.87 10.35
CA THR A 645 -2.47 7.80 11.57
C THR A 645 -2.73 6.33 11.96
N MET A 646 -3.06 5.48 10.98
CA MET A 646 -3.28 4.04 11.19
C MET A 646 -2.01 3.30 11.68
N ALA A 647 -0.82 3.68 11.22
CA ALA A 647 0.44 3.14 11.73
C ALA A 647 0.68 3.54 13.19
N ALA A 648 0.43 4.80 13.55
CA ALA A 648 0.52 5.27 14.93
C ALA A 648 -0.44 4.53 15.87
N GLU A 649 -1.69 4.31 15.44
CA GLU A 649 -2.68 3.52 16.19
C GLU A 649 -2.26 2.06 16.41
N ARG A 650 -1.37 1.52 15.56
CA ARG A 650 -0.77 0.18 15.66
C ARG A 650 0.51 0.15 16.51
N GLY A 651 0.90 1.28 17.08
CA GLY A 651 2.05 1.39 17.97
C GLY A 651 3.37 1.70 17.27
N VAL A 652 3.35 2.07 15.98
CA VAL A 652 4.55 2.51 15.25
C VAL A 652 4.74 4.02 15.45
N LEU A 653 5.91 4.45 15.91
CA LEU A 653 6.21 5.88 15.96
C LEU A 653 6.59 6.38 14.57
N VAL A 654 5.67 7.05 13.88
CA VAL A 654 5.97 7.73 12.61
C VAL A 654 6.54 9.11 12.90
N VAL A 655 7.75 9.38 12.42
CA VAL A 655 8.44 10.67 12.49
C VAL A 655 8.54 11.24 11.08
N ASN A 656 7.79 12.31 10.79
CA ASN A 656 7.73 12.91 9.47
C ASN A 656 8.37 14.30 9.44
N ALA A 657 9.10 14.62 8.37
CA ALA A 657 9.54 15.99 8.11
C ALA A 657 8.34 16.91 7.88
N ALA A 658 8.39 18.16 8.39
CA ALA A 658 7.28 19.11 8.23
C ALA A 658 7.07 19.58 6.78
N GLY A 659 8.12 19.52 5.96
CA GLY A 659 8.16 20.05 4.60
C GLY A 659 9.03 21.30 4.49
N ASN A 660 9.50 21.57 3.26
CA ASN A 660 10.32 22.74 2.95
C ASN A 660 9.49 23.70 2.08
N VAL A 661 9.42 24.99 2.42
CA VAL A 661 8.49 25.93 1.76
C VAL A 661 9.16 27.22 1.34
N LYS A 662 8.66 27.85 0.27
CA LYS A 662 9.07 29.18 -0.21
C LYS A 662 8.18 30.31 0.33
N SER A 663 7.13 29.99 1.08
CA SER A 663 6.14 30.95 1.59
C SER A 663 5.85 30.71 3.06
N ALA A 664 5.53 31.79 3.79
CA ALA A 664 5.32 31.81 5.25
C ALA A 664 3.95 31.32 5.72
N SER A 665 3.02 31.06 4.80
CA SER A 665 1.69 30.56 5.17
C SER A 665 1.81 29.19 5.87
N PRO A 666 0.83 28.80 6.69
CA PRO A 666 0.83 27.47 7.27
C PRO A 666 0.80 26.42 6.15
N TYR A 667 1.80 25.53 6.13
CA TYR A 667 2.04 24.61 5.04
C TYR A 667 2.64 23.29 5.55
N ILE A 668 2.16 22.78 6.68
CA ILE A 668 2.46 21.39 7.03
C ILE A 668 2.01 20.51 5.88
N ILE A 669 2.95 19.75 5.32
CA ILE A 669 2.73 18.99 4.09
C ILE A 669 2.38 17.55 4.46
N PRO A 670 1.31 16.96 3.90
CA PRO A 670 1.02 15.54 4.08
C PRO A 670 2.24 14.63 3.80
N PRO A 671 2.45 13.53 4.55
CA PRO A 671 1.61 13.04 5.64
C PRO A 671 1.90 13.70 7.00
N ALA A 672 2.73 14.74 7.07
CA ALA A 672 3.11 15.41 8.31
C ALA A 672 1.96 16.11 9.03
N ASP A 673 0.80 16.25 8.39
CA ASP A 673 -0.43 16.74 8.99
C ASP A 673 -1.23 15.61 9.70
N ALA A 674 -0.81 14.34 9.65
CA ALA A 674 -1.50 13.23 10.27
C ALA A 674 -1.62 13.34 11.80
N LYS A 675 -2.57 12.59 12.38
CA LYS A 675 -2.80 12.52 13.83
C LYS A 675 -1.96 11.39 14.42
N GLY A 676 -1.53 11.55 15.67
CA GLY A 676 -0.77 10.51 16.40
C GLY A 676 0.68 10.32 15.94
N ILE A 677 1.14 11.05 14.91
CA ILE A 677 2.52 11.03 14.44
C ILE A 677 3.32 12.23 14.96
N LEU A 678 4.64 12.14 14.91
CA LEU A 678 5.54 13.22 15.29
C LEU A 678 6.03 14.00 14.06
N THR A 679 5.68 15.27 13.96
CA THR A 679 6.10 16.14 12.85
C THR A 679 7.26 17.02 13.27
N VAL A 680 8.31 17.05 12.45
CA VAL A 680 9.58 17.71 12.78
C VAL A 680 9.87 18.86 11.84
N GLY A 681 9.87 20.08 12.38
CA GLY A 681 10.30 21.30 11.70
C GLY A 681 11.80 21.58 11.86
N GLY A 682 12.24 22.71 11.33
CA GLY A 682 13.65 23.03 11.17
C GLY A 682 14.15 24.26 11.93
N VAL A 683 15.28 24.08 12.61
CA VAL A 683 16.15 25.15 13.10
C VAL A 683 17.52 25.07 12.42
N ASP A 684 18.33 26.13 12.50
CA ASP A 684 19.75 26.04 12.19
C ASP A 684 20.52 25.29 13.30
N THR A 685 21.80 25.02 13.06
CA THR A 685 22.69 24.37 14.06
C THR A 685 22.99 25.23 15.30
N LEU A 686 22.46 26.45 15.37
CA LEU A 686 22.51 27.33 16.54
C LEU A 686 21.18 27.37 17.31
N GLY A 687 20.15 26.66 16.83
CA GLY A 687 18.83 26.61 17.45
C GLY A 687 17.91 27.76 17.09
N SER A 688 18.25 28.58 16.08
CA SER A 688 17.35 29.61 15.56
C SER A 688 16.40 29.01 14.53
N TRP A 689 15.15 29.46 14.49
CA TRP A 689 14.21 29.09 13.43
C TRP A 689 14.86 29.21 12.04
N TRP A 690 14.59 28.25 11.15
CA TRP A 690 15.04 28.30 9.75
C TRP A 690 13.95 28.92 8.85
N PRO A 691 14.00 30.26 8.61
CA PRO A 691 13.03 30.94 7.79
C PRO A 691 13.33 30.75 6.30
N GLN A 692 12.27 30.78 5.51
CA GLN A 692 12.34 30.92 4.07
C GLN A 692 12.73 32.35 3.68
N THR A 693 13.42 32.49 2.54
CA THR A 693 13.75 33.79 1.94
C THR A 693 13.24 33.83 0.50
N PRO A 694 13.22 35.00 -0.17
CA PRO A 694 12.84 35.07 -1.58
C PRO A 694 13.66 34.16 -2.50
N SER A 695 14.85 33.74 -2.07
CA SER A 695 15.79 32.94 -2.85
C SER A 695 16.07 31.54 -2.28
N SER A 696 15.46 31.16 -1.14
CA SER A 696 15.71 29.86 -0.51
C SER A 696 14.51 29.35 0.28
N MET A 697 14.37 28.04 0.36
CA MET A 697 13.32 27.39 1.14
C MET A 697 13.63 27.48 2.64
N GLY A 698 12.59 27.38 3.47
CA GLY A 698 12.68 27.27 4.92
C GLY A 698 11.77 26.18 5.46
N SER A 699 11.75 26.03 6.79
CA SER A 699 10.87 25.06 7.45
C SER A 699 9.39 25.41 7.24
N ALA A 700 8.57 24.43 6.90
CA ALA A 700 7.13 24.54 7.04
C ALA A 700 6.74 24.81 8.50
N VAL A 701 5.64 25.53 8.66
CA VAL A 701 5.04 25.91 9.95
C VAL A 701 3.55 25.56 9.90
N GLY A 702 2.94 25.36 11.07
CA GLY A 702 1.52 25.15 11.20
C GLY A 702 0.73 26.44 11.46
N PRO A 703 -0.48 26.31 12.02
CA PRO A 703 -1.13 25.04 12.39
C PRO A 703 -1.53 24.23 11.16
N THR A 704 -2.05 23.01 11.37
CA THR A 704 -2.81 22.33 10.30
C THR A 704 -4.11 23.10 10.00
N SER A 705 -4.79 22.78 8.89
CA SER A 705 -6.03 23.48 8.55
C SER A 705 -7.20 23.23 9.51
N ASP A 706 -7.14 22.13 10.28
CA ASP A 706 -8.05 21.84 11.38
C ASP A 706 -7.59 22.42 12.74
N GLY A 707 -6.51 23.20 12.76
CA GLY A 707 -6.08 23.98 13.92
C GLY A 707 -5.20 23.22 14.93
N ARG A 708 -4.67 22.04 14.57
CA ARG A 708 -3.73 21.31 15.44
C ARG A 708 -2.35 21.96 15.38
N LEU A 709 -1.69 22.00 16.54
CA LEU A 709 -0.29 22.40 16.66
C LEU A 709 0.58 21.44 15.86
N LYS A 710 1.29 22.00 14.88
CA LYS A 710 2.31 21.33 14.06
C LYS A 710 3.34 22.39 13.65
N PRO A 711 4.63 22.06 13.46
CA PRO A 711 5.25 20.81 13.89
C PRO A 711 5.19 20.65 15.41
N GLU A 712 5.25 19.42 15.94
CA GLU A 712 5.38 19.19 17.39
C GLU A 712 6.78 19.56 17.89
N LEU A 713 7.82 19.22 17.14
CA LEU A 713 9.21 19.45 17.54
C LEU A 713 10.01 20.07 16.40
N VAL A 714 11.16 20.63 16.75
CA VAL A 714 12.15 21.08 15.77
C VAL A 714 13.52 20.49 16.06
N ALA A 715 14.29 20.28 15.01
CA ALA A 715 15.68 19.82 15.09
C ALA A 715 16.54 20.51 14.01
N PRO A 716 17.88 20.38 14.07
CA PRO A 716 18.75 20.93 13.03
C PRO A 716 18.33 20.49 11.63
N ALA A 717 17.92 21.47 10.83
CA ALA A 717 17.53 21.33 9.44
C ALA A 717 18.37 22.22 8.52
N SER A 718 18.96 23.32 9.02
CA SER A 718 19.79 24.21 8.20
C SER A 718 21.26 24.14 8.59
N GLY A 719 22.12 24.02 7.58
CA GLY A 719 23.57 23.88 7.76
C GLY A 719 23.97 22.57 8.44
N VAL A 720 23.27 21.47 8.10
CA VAL A 720 23.50 20.14 8.65
C VAL A 720 24.63 19.45 7.89
N TYR A 721 25.54 18.77 8.59
CA TYR A 721 26.62 18.01 7.97
C TYR A 721 26.13 16.63 7.54
N VAL A 722 26.14 16.39 6.23
CA VAL A 722 25.59 15.19 5.60
C VAL A 722 26.62 14.53 4.69
N ILE A 723 26.37 13.28 4.33
CA ILE A 723 27.22 12.52 3.41
C ILE A 723 27.02 12.97 1.96
N ASN A 724 28.06 12.79 1.16
CA ASN A 724 28.01 12.90 -0.29
C ASN A 724 28.26 11.52 -0.90
N ILE A 725 27.48 11.16 -1.91
CA ILE A 725 27.66 9.89 -2.62
C ILE A 725 28.63 10.03 -3.81
N ASP A 726 28.85 11.25 -4.30
CA ASP A 726 29.89 11.55 -5.29
C ASP A 726 31.22 11.83 -4.57
N ASP A 727 32.14 10.87 -4.64
CA ASP A 727 33.42 10.89 -3.94
C ASP A 727 34.52 11.70 -4.65
N SER A 728 34.21 12.33 -5.79
CA SER A 728 35.22 12.98 -6.65
C SER A 728 35.92 14.19 -5.99
N LEU A 729 35.30 14.82 -4.99
CA LEU A 729 35.82 16.02 -4.31
C LEU A 729 35.80 15.95 -2.77
N SER A 730 34.73 15.44 -2.17
CA SER A 730 34.56 15.28 -0.72
C SER A 730 33.41 14.31 -0.42
N LEU A 731 33.61 13.40 0.54
CA LEU A 731 32.58 12.45 1.03
C LEU A 731 31.47 13.13 1.87
N TYR A 732 31.57 14.44 2.12
CA TYR A 732 30.66 15.15 3.01
C TYR A 732 30.51 16.62 2.61
N PHE A 733 29.35 17.20 2.94
CA PHE A 733 29.05 18.61 2.73
C PHE A 733 27.98 19.10 3.71
N TYR A 734 27.68 20.40 3.69
CA TYR A 734 26.59 20.98 4.48
C TYR A 734 25.37 21.18 3.59
N ASN A 735 24.19 20.79 4.08
CA ASN A 735 22.94 20.95 3.35
C ASN A 735 21.82 21.44 4.28
N SER A 736 20.68 21.81 3.70
CA SER A 736 19.50 22.25 4.45
C SER A 736 18.21 21.55 3.99
N GLY A 737 17.35 21.17 4.93
CA GLY A 737 16.09 20.46 4.72
C GLY A 737 15.50 19.95 6.03
N THR A 738 14.19 20.06 6.22
CA THR A 738 13.49 19.42 7.35
C THR A 738 13.60 17.89 7.30
N SER A 739 13.85 17.36 6.11
CA SER A 739 14.29 15.99 5.84
C SER A 739 15.51 15.53 6.65
N TYR A 740 16.36 16.46 7.11
CA TYR A 740 17.50 16.17 7.98
C TYR A 740 17.17 16.27 9.47
N ALA A 741 16.12 17.00 9.84
CA ALA A 741 15.65 17.12 11.20
C ALA A 741 14.90 15.86 11.65
N ALA A 742 14.03 15.31 10.80
CA ALA A 742 13.30 14.07 11.06
C ALA A 742 14.20 12.89 11.50
N PRO A 743 15.28 12.51 10.79
CA PRO A 743 16.11 11.37 11.17
C PRO A 743 16.90 11.60 12.47
N LEU A 744 17.22 12.86 12.82
CA LEU A 744 17.83 13.18 14.10
C LEU A 744 16.85 12.92 15.26
N ILE A 745 15.56 13.23 15.07
CA ILE A 745 14.51 12.92 16.05
C ILE A 745 14.20 11.42 16.09
N SER A 746 14.14 10.74 14.93
CA SER A 746 14.00 9.29 14.85
C SER A 746 15.12 8.57 15.62
N GLY A 747 16.36 9.02 15.44
CA GLY A 747 17.49 8.51 16.21
C GLY A 747 17.40 8.86 17.70
N THR A 748 16.94 10.05 18.07
CA THR A 748 16.71 10.42 19.49
C THR A 748 15.67 9.52 20.16
N ALA A 749 14.55 9.25 19.47
CA ALA A 749 13.53 8.33 19.95
C ALA A 749 14.09 6.89 20.08
N ALA A 750 14.99 6.47 19.21
CA ALA A 750 15.65 5.17 19.33
C ALA A 750 16.56 5.07 20.56
N LEU A 751 17.30 6.13 20.92
CA LEU A 751 18.05 6.15 22.18
C LEU A 751 17.11 5.96 23.38
N MET A 752 15.94 6.59 23.34
CA MET A 752 14.95 6.47 24.40
C MET A 752 14.32 5.08 24.47
N LEU A 753 14.10 4.40 23.34
CA LEU A 753 13.61 3.01 23.32
C LEU A 753 14.65 1.95 23.73
N GLU A 754 15.94 2.26 23.61
CA GLU A 754 17.00 1.45 24.24
C GLU A 754 16.97 1.64 25.76
N ALA A 755 16.86 2.88 26.24
CA ALA A 755 16.82 3.20 27.66
C ALA A 755 15.54 2.67 28.35
N HIS A 756 14.40 2.75 27.65
CA HIS A 756 13.07 2.38 28.13
C HIS A 756 12.36 1.46 27.13
N PRO A 757 12.73 0.16 27.08
CA PRO A 757 12.09 -0.82 26.22
C PRO A 757 10.58 -0.94 26.39
N GLU A 758 10.07 -0.62 27.57
CA GLU A 758 8.65 -0.64 27.94
C GLU A 758 7.79 0.38 27.18
N TYR A 759 8.38 1.39 26.54
CA TYR A 759 7.64 2.36 25.72
C TYR A 759 7.38 1.88 24.29
N ARG A 760 7.96 0.76 23.85
CA ARG A 760 7.72 0.20 22.52
C ARG A 760 6.22 -0.09 22.31
N GLY A 761 5.70 0.27 21.14
CA GLY A 761 4.27 0.14 20.84
C GLY A 761 3.39 1.28 21.39
N ASN A 762 3.98 2.30 22.04
CA ASN A 762 3.25 3.42 22.64
C ASN A 762 3.79 4.78 22.14
N PRO A 763 3.53 5.15 20.87
CA PRO A 763 4.04 6.38 20.27
C PRO A 763 3.61 7.63 21.03
N ASP A 764 2.41 7.66 21.61
CA ASP A 764 1.94 8.81 22.41
C ASP A 764 2.81 9.08 23.65
N THR A 765 3.26 8.03 24.33
CA THR A 765 4.18 8.16 25.48
C THR A 765 5.52 8.72 25.02
N ILE A 766 6.03 8.21 23.89
CA ILE A 766 7.30 8.66 23.33
C ILE A 766 7.23 10.14 22.94
N ILE A 767 6.19 10.52 22.19
CA ILE A 767 5.95 11.91 21.77
C ILE A 767 5.87 12.81 23.00
N SER A 768 5.07 12.45 24.00
CA SER A 768 4.87 13.27 25.21
C SER A 768 6.16 13.49 26.01
N LEU A 769 7.04 12.48 26.09
CA LEU A 769 8.34 12.59 26.75
C LEU A 769 9.28 13.52 26.00
N LEU A 770 9.31 13.42 24.67
CA LEU A 770 10.10 14.32 23.82
C LEU A 770 9.59 15.77 23.91
N GLU A 771 8.27 15.98 23.83
CA GLU A 771 7.63 17.30 24.03
C GLU A 771 7.99 17.90 25.38
N ARG A 772 7.89 17.12 26.47
CA ARG A 772 8.22 17.56 27.83
C ARG A 772 9.69 17.91 28.03
N SER A 773 10.58 17.24 27.31
CA SER A 773 12.01 17.52 27.34
C SER A 773 12.38 18.83 26.64
N ALA A 774 11.50 19.34 25.77
CA ALA A 774 11.83 20.35 24.80
C ALA A 774 11.88 21.79 25.34
N THR A 775 12.65 22.64 24.66
CA THR A 775 12.98 24.00 25.11
C THR A 775 11.79 24.94 25.28
N MET A 776 10.67 24.67 24.61
CA MET A 776 9.46 25.50 24.65
C MET A 776 8.24 24.74 25.21
N TYR A 777 8.46 23.66 25.98
CA TYR A 777 7.37 22.84 26.53
C TYR A 777 6.25 23.65 27.19
N ALA A 778 6.60 24.65 27.99
CA ALA A 778 5.63 25.46 28.73
C ALA A 778 4.85 26.47 27.88
N SER A 779 5.27 26.73 26.64
CA SER A 779 4.67 27.76 25.77
C SER A 779 4.94 27.45 24.29
N PRO A 780 4.36 26.36 23.76
CA PRO A 780 4.55 25.97 22.37
C PRO A 780 3.89 26.96 21.41
N ASN A 781 4.31 26.92 20.14
CA ASN A 781 3.69 27.72 19.06
C ASN A 781 3.77 27.02 17.71
N ASP A 782 3.04 27.54 16.72
CA ASP A 782 2.92 26.92 15.40
C ASP A 782 4.19 26.98 14.53
N THR A 783 5.27 27.63 14.99
CA THR A 783 6.54 27.74 14.26
C THR A 783 7.57 26.72 14.75
N LEU A 784 7.74 26.63 16.07
CA LEU A 784 8.76 25.79 16.72
C LEU A 784 8.16 24.61 17.47
N GLY A 785 6.84 24.48 17.53
CA GLY A 785 6.16 23.48 18.34
C GLY A 785 6.53 23.63 19.81
N TYR A 786 6.82 22.51 20.46
CA TYR A 786 7.40 22.44 21.81
C TYR A 786 8.91 22.74 21.83
N GLY A 787 9.53 23.02 20.69
CA GLY A 787 10.93 23.42 20.59
C GLY A 787 11.87 22.25 20.31
N ILE A 788 13.12 22.43 20.72
CA ILE A 788 14.20 21.45 20.52
C ILE A 788 14.18 20.46 21.70
N PRO A 789 13.97 19.15 21.48
CA PRO A 789 13.96 18.17 22.56
C PRO A 789 15.36 17.95 23.13
N ASP A 790 15.42 17.56 24.41
CA ASP A 790 16.65 17.19 25.10
C ASP A 790 16.66 15.67 25.31
N ALA A 791 17.50 14.97 24.54
CA ALA A 791 17.59 13.52 24.54
C ALA A 791 17.87 12.93 25.93
N TYR A 792 18.72 13.60 26.73
CA TYR A 792 19.03 13.13 28.08
C TYR A 792 17.84 13.27 29.00
N ARG A 793 17.13 14.40 28.97
CA ARG A 793 15.91 14.60 29.76
C ARG A 793 14.76 13.70 29.33
N ALA A 794 14.70 13.33 28.04
CA ALA A 794 13.70 12.42 27.51
C ALA A 794 13.86 10.98 28.01
N ILE A 795 15.07 10.56 28.37
CA ILE A 795 15.36 9.24 28.96
C ILE A 795 15.38 9.25 30.50
N GLU A 796 15.12 10.39 31.13
CA GLU A 796 14.98 10.40 32.59
C GLU A 796 13.68 9.68 32.96
N PRO A 797 13.72 8.78 33.96
CA PRO A 797 12.55 8.01 34.34
C PRO A 797 11.41 8.92 34.75
N LEU A 798 10.21 8.54 34.32
CA LEU A 798 8.99 9.15 34.79
C LEU A 798 8.91 9.04 36.34
N PRO A 799 8.39 10.06 37.05
CA PRO A 799 8.15 9.92 38.49
C PRO A 799 7.32 8.66 38.77
N ASP A 800 7.56 7.95 39.87
CA ASP A 800 6.88 6.68 40.22
C ASP A 800 5.34 6.73 40.24
N THR A 801 4.74 7.92 40.12
CA THR A 801 3.29 8.18 40.06
C THR A 801 2.78 8.56 38.66
N ALA A 802 3.63 8.62 37.65
CA ALA A 802 3.26 8.97 36.28
C ALA A 802 2.89 7.69 35.52
N ASP A 803 1.59 7.44 35.49
CA ASP A 803 0.99 6.31 34.80
C ASP A 803 0.99 6.57 33.27
N THR A 804 1.74 5.78 32.51
CA THR A 804 1.94 5.94 31.06
C THR A 804 0.75 5.36 30.29
N PHE A 805 -0.34 6.11 30.21
CA PHE A 805 -1.50 5.73 29.40
C PHE A 805 -1.45 6.37 28.00
N SER A 806 -1.86 5.62 26.99
CA SER A 806 -1.73 6.00 25.58
C SER A 806 -2.81 6.95 25.05
N ARG A 807 -3.89 7.23 25.79
CA ARG A 807 -4.95 8.15 25.33
C ARG A 807 -5.77 8.72 26.48
N ASN A 808 -6.45 9.84 26.20
CA ASN A 808 -7.54 10.32 27.04
C ASN A 808 -8.70 9.33 26.97
N GLU A 809 -9.27 8.92 28.09
CA GLU A 809 -10.41 8.02 28.08
C GLU A 809 -11.31 8.15 29.30
N PHE A 810 -12.56 7.73 29.11
CA PHE A 810 -13.42 7.38 30.22
C PHE A 810 -13.05 6.01 30.76
N LEU A 811 -13.01 5.92 32.09
CA LEU A 811 -13.09 4.68 32.82
C LEU A 811 -14.57 4.33 33.05
N ALA A 812 -14.84 3.13 33.58
CA ALA A 812 -16.21 2.64 33.76
C ALA A 812 -17.06 3.62 34.61
N PRO A 813 -18.15 4.19 34.04
CA PRO A 813 -19.03 5.05 34.80
C PRO A 813 -19.66 4.30 35.97
N TYR A 814 -19.82 4.96 37.12
CA TYR A 814 -20.40 4.32 38.31
C TYR A 814 -21.41 5.21 39.05
N PRO A 815 -22.51 4.64 39.59
CA PRO A 815 -22.96 3.26 39.38
C PRO A 815 -23.48 3.04 37.95
N ASN A 816 -23.26 1.84 37.40
CA ASN A 816 -23.82 1.41 36.11
C ASN A 816 -24.39 -0.02 36.26
N PRO A 817 -25.72 -0.23 36.21
CA PRO A 817 -26.73 0.75 35.84
C PRO A 817 -26.93 1.86 36.90
N PHE A 818 -27.18 3.07 36.41
CA PHE A 818 -27.47 4.24 37.22
C PHE A 818 -28.97 4.31 37.55
N TYR A 819 -29.30 4.33 38.84
CA TYR A 819 -30.68 4.44 39.33
C TYR A 819 -30.99 5.88 39.76
N ALA A 820 -31.80 6.60 38.98
CA ALA A 820 -32.01 8.06 39.13
C ALA A 820 -32.97 8.47 40.27
N ALA A 821 -33.06 7.72 41.37
CA ALA A 821 -33.90 8.08 42.51
C ALA A 821 -33.35 9.36 43.18
N ALA A 822 -34.19 10.41 43.25
CA ALA A 822 -34.10 11.79 43.80
C ALA A 822 -32.77 12.46 44.23
N SER A 823 -31.66 11.75 44.45
CA SER A 823 -30.35 12.30 44.84
C SER A 823 -29.14 11.45 44.40
N ALA A 824 -29.31 10.46 43.53
CA ALA A 824 -28.20 9.65 43.02
C ALA A 824 -27.46 10.36 41.86
N ARG A 825 -26.13 10.26 41.83
CA ARG A 825 -25.26 10.72 40.72
C ARG A 825 -24.64 9.53 40.01
N VAL A 826 -24.47 9.62 38.70
CA VAL A 826 -23.51 8.81 37.94
C VAL A 826 -22.22 9.61 37.78
N TYR A 827 -21.12 9.01 38.17
CA TYR A 827 -19.77 9.53 38.06
C TYR A 827 -19.13 9.02 36.77
N PHE A 828 -18.35 9.88 36.15
CA PHE A 828 -17.62 9.58 34.92
C PHE A 828 -16.12 9.68 35.22
N PRO A 829 -15.50 8.62 35.74
CA PRO A 829 -14.08 8.63 35.99
C PRO A 829 -13.36 8.65 34.64
N PHE A 830 -12.25 9.36 34.57
CA PHE A 830 -11.53 9.55 33.33
C PHE A 830 -10.04 9.67 33.59
N ARG A 831 -9.25 9.45 32.56
CA ARG A 831 -7.81 9.71 32.57
C ARG A 831 -7.44 10.57 31.39
N LEU A 832 -6.46 11.44 31.58
CA LEU A 832 -5.88 12.27 30.54
C LEU A 832 -4.43 11.88 30.32
N ASN A 833 -4.04 11.61 29.07
CA ASN A 833 -2.65 11.40 28.68
C ASN A 833 -1.97 12.68 28.19
N LYS A 834 -2.77 13.69 27.81
CA LYS A 834 -2.31 15.05 27.51
C LYS A 834 -3.09 16.04 28.36
N ALA A 835 -2.40 17.07 28.84
CA ALA A 835 -3.06 18.16 29.54
C ALA A 835 -4.01 18.88 28.56
N SER A 836 -5.17 19.32 29.06
CA SER A 836 -6.27 19.78 28.21
C SER A 836 -6.83 21.09 28.69
N THR A 837 -6.84 22.09 27.80
CA THR A 837 -7.34 23.46 28.08
C THR A 837 -8.85 23.53 28.22
N PHE A 838 -9.57 22.50 27.74
CA PHE A 838 -10.94 22.24 28.12
C PHE A 838 -11.15 20.73 28.25
N VAL A 839 -11.98 20.30 29.19
CA VAL A 839 -12.46 18.92 29.24
C VAL A 839 -13.96 18.96 29.39
N LYS A 840 -14.68 18.31 28.47
CA LYS A 840 -16.14 18.32 28.45
C LYS A 840 -16.68 16.90 28.52
N ILE A 841 -17.73 16.71 29.30
CA ILE A 841 -18.57 15.52 29.28
C ILE A 841 -19.84 15.86 28.50
N ARG A 842 -20.09 15.13 27.42
CA ARG A 842 -21.32 15.21 26.64
C ARG A 842 -22.08 13.91 26.75
N ILE A 843 -23.37 13.96 27.07
CA ILE A 843 -24.21 12.77 27.14
C ILE A 843 -25.21 12.82 26.01
N TYR A 844 -25.31 11.73 25.25
CA TYR A 844 -26.21 11.56 24.11
C TYR A 844 -27.15 10.39 24.33
N THR A 845 -28.36 10.49 23.77
CA THR A 845 -29.21 9.33 23.55
C THR A 845 -28.59 8.44 22.46
N LEU A 846 -29.02 7.17 22.37
CA LEU A 846 -28.60 6.28 21.27
C LEU A 846 -28.91 6.80 19.87
N ASN A 847 -29.91 7.68 19.74
CA ASN A 847 -30.27 8.30 18.47
C ASN A 847 -29.41 9.54 18.14
N GLY A 848 -28.41 9.84 18.97
CA GLY A 848 -27.47 10.96 18.79
C GLY A 848 -27.98 12.31 19.30
N GLU A 849 -29.09 12.35 20.05
CA GLU A 849 -29.58 13.62 20.63
C GLU A 849 -28.76 14.00 21.85
N LEU A 850 -28.21 15.22 21.89
CA LEU A 850 -27.46 15.75 23.03
C LEU A 850 -28.41 15.99 24.22
N VAL A 851 -28.12 15.32 25.33
CA VAL A 851 -28.83 15.45 26.60
C VAL A 851 -28.24 16.56 27.44
N ILE A 852 -26.93 16.52 27.69
CA ILE A 852 -26.21 17.52 28.48
C ILE A 852 -24.77 17.65 28.00
N GLU A 853 -24.23 18.86 28.03
CA GLU A 853 -22.80 19.15 27.92
C GLU A 853 -22.37 19.83 29.22
N LYS A 854 -21.27 19.36 29.82
CA LYS A 854 -20.70 19.92 31.03
C LYS A 854 -19.20 20.05 30.88
N GLU A 855 -18.69 21.27 31.04
CA GLU A 855 -17.26 21.53 31.10
C GLU A 855 -16.76 21.25 32.52
N LEU A 856 -15.58 20.63 32.60
CA LEU A 856 -14.95 20.26 33.86
C LEU A 856 -13.99 21.34 34.32
N GLU A 857 -13.87 21.49 35.63
CA GLU A 857 -12.96 22.44 36.26
C GLU A 857 -11.70 21.71 36.76
N PRO A 858 -10.51 22.35 36.72
CA PRO A 858 -9.30 21.79 37.30
C PRO A 858 -9.40 21.66 38.83
N LEU A 859 -8.75 20.65 39.40
CA LEU A 859 -8.74 20.44 40.86
C LEU A 859 -8.10 21.59 41.63
N GLU A 860 -7.06 22.19 41.03
CA GLU A 860 -6.36 23.35 41.57
C GLU A 860 -6.48 24.52 40.58
N PRO A 861 -6.76 25.75 41.03
CA PRO A 861 -6.81 26.92 40.16
C PRO A 861 -5.47 27.14 39.47
N ASN A 862 -5.47 27.21 38.13
CA ASN A 862 -4.32 27.62 37.33
C ASN A 862 -4.72 28.73 36.34
N ASP A 863 -3.74 29.50 35.86
CA ASP A 863 -3.98 30.65 34.98
C ASP A 863 -4.59 30.25 33.62
N PHE A 864 -4.48 28.98 33.23
CA PHE A 864 -4.90 28.45 31.93
C PHE A 864 -6.19 27.63 31.97
N LYS A 865 -6.82 27.45 33.13
CA LYS A 865 -7.94 26.53 33.38
C LYS A 865 -7.71 25.10 32.87
N GLU A 866 -6.47 24.64 32.89
CA GLU A 866 -6.06 23.38 32.28
C GLU A 866 -6.22 22.21 33.25
N ILE A 867 -6.77 21.10 32.78
CA ILE A 867 -6.79 19.84 33.52
C ILE A 867 -5.56 19.02 33.13
N GLY A 868 -4.69 18.74 34.10
CA GLY A 868 -3.42 18.08 33.86
C GLY A 868 -3.55 16.60 33.50
N VAL A 869 -2.46 16.04 32.99
CA VAL A 869 -2.29 14.59 32.82
C VAL A 869 -2.53 13.88 34.15
N GLY A 870 -3.29 12.80 34.14
CA GLY A 870 -3.59 12.05 35.36
C GLY A 870 -4.83 11.17 35.26
N VAL A 871 -5.09 10.42 36.33
CA VAL A 871 -6.26 9.55 36.48
C VAL A 871 -7.18 10.15 37.54
N TYR A 872 -8.41 10.45 37.15
CA TYR A 872 -9.43 11.05 37.99
C TYR A 872 -10.49 9.99 38.28
N THR A 873 -10.45 9.41 39.48
CA THR A 873 -11.31 8.25 39.82
C THR A 873 -12.08 8.38 41.11
N THR A 874 -11.57 9.16 42.07
CA THR A 874 -12.21 9.26 43.36
C THR A 874 -13.46 10.12 43.25
N GLN A 875 -14.49 9.75 44.00
CA GLN A 875 -15.76 10.47 44.00
C GLN A 875 -15.56 11.97 44.33
N THR A 876 -14.64 12.28 45.25
CA THR A 876 -14.31 13.65 45.66
C THR A 876 -13.69 14.46 44.52
N GLU A 877 -12.74 13.89 43.77
CA GLU A 877 -12.15 14.56 42.60
C GLU A 877 -13.23 14.84 41.55
N LEU A 878 -14.02 13.83 41.21
CA LEU A 878 -15.05 13.95 40.19
C LEU A 878 -16.15 14.93 40.58
N ASP A 879 -16.50 15.02 41.87
CA ASP A 879 -17.44 16.04 42.36
C ASP A 879 -16.86 17.46 42.22
N ASN A 880 -15.60 17.66 42.61
CA ASN A 880 -14.94 18.98 42.53
C ASN A 880 -14.76 19.45 41.09
N MET A 881 -14.43 18.52 40.19
CA MET A 881 -14.25 18.82 38.76
C MET A 881 -15.58 18.90 38.00
N GLY A 882 -16.67 18.42 38.60
CA GLY A 882 -17.98 18.35 37.94
C GLY A 882 -18.15 17.15 37.01
N ALA A 883 -17.33 16.11 37.10
CA ALA A 883 -17.38 14.90 36.28
C ALA A 883 -18.47 13.90 36.71
N PHE A 884 -19.71 14.39 36.79
CA PHE A 884 -20.89 13.61 37.17
C PHE A 884 -22.16 14.14 36.50
N TRP A 885 -23.20 13.30 36.48
CA TRP A 885 -24.56 13.66 36.06
C TRP A 885 -25.59 13.16 37.07
N ASP A 886 -26.65 13.95 37.29
CA ASP A 886 -27.74 13.67 38.23
C ASP A 886 -28.98 13.02 37.58
N GLY A 887 -28.91 12.71 36.28
CA GLY A 887 -30.02 12.13 35.52
C GLY A 887 -31.06 13.16 35.08
N LEU A 888 -30.79 14.46 35.20
CA LEU A 888 -31.68 15.54 34.78
C LEU A 888 -31.21 16.16 33.45
N THR A 889 -32.17 16.50 32.60
CA THR A 889 -31.93 17.32 31.40
C THR A 889 -31.62 18.77 31.79
N PRO A 890 -31.09 19.62 30.87
CA PRO A 890 -30.83 21.04 31.12
C PRO A 890 -32.06 21.84 31.56
N LYS A 891 -33.28 21.36 31.28
CA LYS A 891 -34.54 21.95 31.74
C LYS A 891 -34.97 21.46 33.13
N GLY A 892 -34.10 20.73 33.84
CA GLY A 892 -34.40 20.10 35.13
C GLY A 892 -35.38 18.92 35.03
N MET A 893 -35.73 18.48 33.81
CA MET A 893 -36.64 17.35 33.63
C MET A 893 -35.89 16.03 33.74
N PRO A 894 -36.45 15.00 34.39
CA PRO A 894 -35.78 13.71 34.53
C PRO A 894 -35.61 12.97 33.17
N ALA A 895 -34.38 12.56 32.80
CA ALA A 895 -34.07 11.86 31.53
C ALA A 895 -34.68 10.44 31.42
N ALA A 896 -35.07 9.97 30.23
CA ALA A 896 -35.75 8.68 30.08
C ALA A 896 -34.87 7.46 30.45
N SER A 897 -35.46 6.36 30.91
CA SER A 897 -34.70 5.10 31.06
C SER A 897 -34.19 4.63 29.71
N GLY A 898 -32.94 4.18 29.64
CA GLY A 898 -32.34 3.75 28.37
C GLY A 898 -30.82 3.63 28.41
N LEU A 899 -30.25 3.26 27.27
CA LEU A 899 -28.80 3.26 27.03
C LEU A 899 -28.36 4.65 26.55
N TYR A 900 -27.30 5.17 27.15
CA TYR A 900 -26.73 6.47 26.86
C TYR A 900 -25.26 6.35 26.45
N LEU A 901 -24.82 7.33 25.64
CA LEU A 901 -23.41 7.51 25.25
C LEU A 901 -22.86 8.73 25.98
N ALA A 902 -21.80 8.58 26.75
CA ALA A 902 -21.02 9.69 27.28
C ALA A 902 -19.79 9.89 26.39
N VAL A 903 -19.48 11.13 26.02
CA VAL A 903 -18.28 11.52 25.26
C VAL A 903 -17.44 12.46 26.11
N LEU A 904 -16.21 12.05 26.41
CA LEU A 904 -15.16 12.86 26.98
C LEU A 904 -14.55 13.61 25.81
N HIS A 905 -14.58 14.93 25.83
CA HIS A 905 -14.07 15.75 24.76
C HIS A 905 -13.00 16.67 25.32
N THR A 906 -11.78 16.51 24.83
CA THR A 906 -10.60 17.25 25.24
C THR A 906 -10.18 18.21 24.13
N SER A 907 -9.13 19.01 24.35
CA SER A 907 -8.55 19.85 23.30
C SER A 907 -7.87 19.06 22.18
N THR A 908 -7.58 17.77 22.39
CA THR A 908 -6.81 16.95 21.44
C THR A 908 -7.60 15.81 20.81
N ASP A 909 -8.61 15.27 21.52
CA ASP A 909 -9.37 14.09 21.09
C ASP A 909 -10.76 13.98 21.76
N ALA A 910 -11.48 12.90 21.46
CA ALA A 910 -12.70 12.54 22.15
C ALA A 910 -12.79 11.03 22.39
N HIS A 911 -13.30 10.62 23.55
CA HIS A 911 -13.48 9.21 23.90
C HIS A 911 -14.92 8.93 24.36
N THR A 912 -15.51 7.82 23.90
CA THR A 912 -16.89 7.47 24.20
C THR A 912 -17.01 6.32 25.21
N ALA A 913 -17.90 6.44 26.18
CA ALA A 913 -18.32 5.38 27.10
C ALA A 913 -19.84 5.15 27.01
N LYS A 914 -20.28 3.95 27.36
CA LYS A 914 -21.70 3.57 27.41
C LYS A 914 -22.13 3.36 28.86
N PHE A 915 -23.32 3.81 29.21
CA PHE A 915 -23.93 3.52 30.52
C PHE A 915 -25.45 3.41 30.42
N VAL A 916 -26.04 2.67 31.35
CA VAL A 916 -27.49 2.43 31.40
C VAL A 916 -28.10 3.30 32.49
N LEU A 917 -29.16 4.04 32.15
CA LEU A 917 -30.01 4.72 33.12
C LEU A 917 -31.29 3.90 33.33
N LEU A 918 -31.54 3.54 34.59
CA LEU A 918 -32.78 2.92 35.05
C LEU A 918 -33.51 3.87 35.98
N ARG A 919 -34.83 3.93 35.84
CA ARG A 919 -35.72 4.59 36.79
C ARG A 919 -36.45 3.61 37.65
#